data_AF-A0A3D1DI20-F1
#
_entry.id   AF-A0A3D1DI20-F1
#
_cell.length_a   1.000
_cell.length_b   1.000
_cell.length_c   1.000
_cell.angle_alpha   90.00
_cell.angle_beta   90.00
_cell.angle_gamma   90.00
#
_symmetry.space_group_name_H-M   'P 1'
#
loop_
_entity.id
_entity.type
_entity.pdbx_description
1 polymer ?
#
loop_
_entity_poly.entity_id
_entity_poly.type
_entity_poly.pdbx_seq_one_letter_code
_entity_poly.pdbx_strand_id
1 'polypeptide(L)'
;MNHLLRSRVVALALSCLFVANVAAAQRRDFIPPVPAPDAPVVLYTGEVQRIRVVPVVGDLSHPWGMAFRQNGDILITERDKGTLRVVRNGQLLERDIPGVPVVAAESDRAGLMDVAVHPTDDRIVYLTYSKPIVVDGEAGVTVALARGRLDSGNLTEVRDIFVAQGLDTGIAASRLIWGPDGKLFMTVGGSYVFAATGSYAQDPGTHFGKLMRLNDDGTAPSDNPFLGDASYLPEIYSMGHRNQLGLAWHPETGDLWATENGPQGGDEANIIKPGANYGWPLASYSREYSGVRVTETPWRPEFEDADVLWWPSIGPSGLTFYTGPHFPAWQGNLIVGSMMEGRMPRTGHIERIVFNRRGEEIRRESLLTELKQRIRDVRQGPDGYLYVLTDEDDGVLLRIEPATAIPDPPGSAIFIDRLTDARVPPVPENEWTAEQRALVEKYAPAGNAGNALRTLIRVPALADRFMPLLTYVSNDSTLSARHRAILILRTAWLAQNGYLWSAHADRSDHGLSATEIRQLAEGAGDGFTTFEQVLIDLADEMFRNAAVTDRTWTELSRMYDLPNLADAVVTVSETTSSSILFNTLGIQPEAGVTELIPSADVAYRLDVPSIEPPLTTPRVDPVDGDGIRVGRTLRRHPLMADQWYANPSYVQSPERSGMTPHDRELLILRTGWNAQSVYEWAKHVGSVGRARDHGLEPEWIAQGNDARGWNAAERLLIDAADQMYSDTIISDETWTALSETYDSRQMMSIAAIVSRYRKVSMTLNTLGVQPLPDDERFPELQGY
;
A
#
# COMPACT_ATOMS: atom_id res chain seq x y z
N MET A 1 -1.25 85.60 17.35
CA MET A 1 -2.56 85.02 16.96
C MET A 1 -2.39 84.12 15.75
N ASN A 2 -1.51 83.12 15.86
CA ASN A 2 -1.05 82.24 14.77
C ASN A 2 -0.78 80.82 15.30
N HIS A 3 -1.60 80.34 16.25
CA HIS A 3 -1.33 79.11 17.00
C HIS A 3 -2.53 78.15 17.17
N LEU A 4 -3.67 78.38 16.50
CA LEU A 4 -4.88 77.54 16.65
C LEU A 4 -5.31 76.75 15.40
N LEU A 5 -4.59 76.83 14.28
CA LEU A 5 -4.89 76.06 13.06
C LEU A 5 -3.91 74.92 12.74
N ARG A 6 -2.81 74.76 13.50
CA ARG A 6 -1.85 73.65 13.27
C ARG A 6 -2.10 72.40 14.11
N SER A 7 -3.00 72.44 15.09
CA SER A 7 -3.21 71.32 16.02
C SER A 7 -4.36 70.37 15.65
N ARG A 8 -5.10 70.61 14.56
CA ARG A 8 -6.17 69.70 14.10
C ARG A 8 -5.83 68.88 12.84
N VAL A 9 -4.73 69.18 12.15
CA VAL A 9 -4.30 68.41 10.97
C VAL A 9 -3.33 67.28 11.33
N VAL A 10 -2.59 67.39 12.43
CA VAL A 10 -1.65 66.35 12.87
C VAL A 10 -2.35 65.19 13.60
N ALA A 11 -3.48 65.44 14.27
CA ALA A 11 -4.23 64.40 14.98
C ALA A 11 -5.02 63.45 14.04
N LEU A 12 -5.46 63.92 12.87
CA LEU A 12 -6.20 63.07 11.91
C LEU A 12 -5.27 62.18 11.06
N ALA A 13 -4.04 62.63 10.79
CA ALA A 13 -3.05 61.85 10.05
C ALA A 13 -2.43 60.72 10.90
N LEU A 14 -2.30 60.91 12.21
CA LEU A 14 -1.77 59.88 13.13
C LEU A 14 -2.79 58.79 13.48
N SER A 15 -4.10 59.04 13.38
CA SER A 15 -5.14 58.01 13.51
C SER A 15 -5.30 57.16 12.25
N CYS A 16 -5.01 57.67 11.05
CA CYS A 16 -4.99 56.85 9.83
C CYS A 16 -3.73 55.99 9.67
N LEU A 17 -2.63 56.35 10.35
CA LEU A 17 -1.38 55.57 10.35
C LEU A 17 -1.34 54.45 11.40
N PHE A 18 -2.21 54.48 12.42
CA PHE A 18 -2.33 53.39 13.40
C PHE A 18 -3.39 52.33 13.05
N VAL A 19 -4.35 52.64 12.18
CA VAL A 19 -5.27 51.62 11.63
C VAL A 19 -4.62 50.83 10.48
N ALA A 20 -3.64 51.42 9.78
CA ALA A 20 -2.88 50.72 8.74
C ALA A 20 -1.82 49.73 9.28
N ASN A 21 -1.46 49.78 10.58
CA ASN A 21 -0.36 48.98 11.14
C ASN A 21 -0.80 47.79 12.01
N VAL A 22 -2.10 47.55 12.21
CA VAL A 22 -2.58 46.25 12.74
C VAL A 22 -2.99 45.30 11.61
N ALA A 23 -3.06 45.79 10.37
CA ALA A 23 -3.16 44.98 9.16
C ALA A 23 -1.81 44.45 8.65
N ALA A 24 -0.73 44.60 9.44
CA ALA A 24 0.39 43.66 9.41
C ALA A 24 -0.02 42.35 10.11
N ALA A 25 -1.18 41.80 9.72
CA ALA A 25 -1.52 40.42 10.00
C ALA A 25 -0.43 39.59 9.33
N GLN A 26 0.35 38.89 10.16
CA GLN A 26 1.35 37.88 9.82
C GLN A 26 1.83 37.94 8.37
N ARG A 27 3.08 38.35 8.16
CA ARG A 27 3.84 37.87 6.98
C ARG A 27 3.60 36.37 6.90
N ARG A 28 2.76 35.95 5.96
CA ARG A 28 2.56 34.55 5.63
C ARG A 28 3.81 34.18 4.88
N ASP A 29 4.81 33.71 5.60
CA ASP A 29 5.83 32.86 5.02
C ASP A 29 5.07 31.61 4.56
N PHE A 30 4.57 31.65 3.31
CA PHE A 30 3.83 30.52 2.74
C PHE A 30 4.79 29.35 2.60
N ILE A 31 4.33 28.15 2.94
CA ILE A 31 5.05 26.92 2.60
C ILE A 31 5.27 26.93 1.08
N PRO A 32 6.52 26.82 0.59
CA PRO A 32 6.79 26.84 -0.84
C PRO A 32 6.06 25.68 -1.53
N PRO A 33 5.61 25.86 -2.79
CA PRO A 33 5.00 24.78 -3.55
C PRO A 33 6.00 23.63 -3.70
N VAL A 34 5.54 22.41 -3.40
CA VAL A 34 6.29 21.18 -3.66
C VAL A 34 5.76 20.61 -4.98
N PRO A 35 6.61 20.42 -6.01
CA PRO A 35 6.18 19.77 -7.24
C PRO A 35 5.57 18.41 -6.94
N ALA A 36 4.58 18.01 -7.74
CA ALA A 36 4.11 16.65 -7.72
C ALA A 36 5.27 15.67 -8.04
N PRO A 37 5.21 14.43 -7.53
CA PRO A 37 6.25 13.45 -7.81
C PRO A 37 6.35 13.18 -9.32
N ASP A 38 7.58 13.18 -9.85
CA ASP A 38 7.92 12.92 -11.25
C ASP A 38 8.18 11.43 -11.54
N ALA A 39 8.41 10.65 -10.48
CA ALA A 39 8.52 9.20 -10.49
C ALA A 39 7.61 8.58 -9.43
N PRO A 40 7.32 7.26 -9.49
CA PRO A 40 6.55 6.60 -8.46
C PRO A 40 7.16 6.77 -7.06
N VAL A 41 6.34 6.87 -6.04
CA VAL A 41 6.79 6.94 -4.63
C VAL A 41 6.04 5.93 -3.77
N VAL A 42 6.74 5.31 -2.81
CA VAL A 42 6.10 4.45 -1.80
C VAL A 42 5.75 5.27 -0.58
N LEU A 43 4.49 5.21 -0.17
CA LEU A 43 3.97 5.85 1.04
C LEU A 43 3.41 4.80 2.00
N TYR A 44 3.44 5.11 3.28
CA TYR A 44 2.94 4.23 4.34
C TYR A 44 1.49 4.55 4.69
N THR A 45 0.72 3.53 5.07
CA THR A 45 -0.66 3.71 5.57
C THR A 45 -0.84 2.88 6.86
N GLY A 46 -1.95 3.10 7.55
CA GLY A 46 -2.26 2.50 8.85
C GLY A 46 -2.78 1.06 8.78
N GLU A 47 -3.34 0.61 7.65
CA GLU A 47 -3.80 -0.78 7.47
C GLU A 47 -3.12 -1.51 6.32
N VAL A 48 -2.86 -0.83 5.20
CA VAL A 48 -2.05 -1.36 4.10
C VAL A 48 -0.65 -0.79 4.29
N GLN A 49 0.30 -1.60 4.75
CA GLN A 49 1.62 -1.11 5.17
C GLN A 49 2.23 -0.11 4.20
N ARG A 50 2.17 -0.40 2.89
CA ARG A 50 2.76 0.41 1.83
C ARG A 50 1.87 0.47 0.59
N ILE A 51 1.72 1.68 0.04
CA ILE A 51 1.11 1.94 -1.26
C ILE A 51 2.14 2.59 -2.19
N ARG A 52 2.05 2.32 -3.47
CA ARG A 52 2.83 3.00 -4.51
C ARG A 52 1.95 4.02 -5.19
N VAL A 53 2.40 5.26 -5.23
CA VAL A 53 1.73 6.38 -5.90
C VAL A 53 2.48 6.65 -7.19
N VAL A 54 1.83 6.37 -8.32
CA VAL A 54 2.42 6.43 -9.66
C VAL A 54 1.91 7.69 -10.37
N PRO A 55 2.77 8.66 -10.72
CA PRO A 55 2.37 9.73 -11.64
C PRO A 55 2.13 9.12 -13.03
N VAL A 56 0.91 9.30 -13.55
CA VAL A 56 0.50 8.79 -14.87
C VAL A 56 0.80 9.84 -15.93
N VAL A 57 0.30 11.06 -15.74
CA VAL A 57 0.57 12.22 -16.61
C VAL A 57 0.59 13.50 -15.77
N GLY A 58 1.37 14.49 -16.19
CA GLY A 58 1.39 15.84 -15.61
C GLY A 58 0.96 16.91 -16.62
N ASP A 59 1.32 18.17 -16.31
CA ASP A 59 1.03 19.36 -17.13
C ASP A 59 -0.47 19.58 -17.42
N LEU A 60 -1.33 19.21 -16.47
CA LEU A 60 -2.77 19.48 -16.53
C LEU A 60 -3.08 20.80 -15.81
N SER A 61 -3.76 21.73 -16.46
CA SER A 61 -4.12 23.01 -15.85
C SER A 61 -5.41 22.89 -15.06
N HIS A 62 -5.30 22.83 -13.72
CA HIS A 62 -6.40 22.66 -12.79
C HIS A 62 -7.42 21.60 -13.25
N PRO A 63 -7.00 20.33 -13.42
CA PRO A 63 -7.88 19.29 -13.93
C PRO A 63 -9.04 19.06 -12.96
N TRP A 64 -10.29 19.02 -13.45
CA TRP A 64 -11.48 19.06 -12.59
C TRP A 64 -12.26 17.74 -12.48
N GLY A 65 -12.50 17.09 -13.60
CA GLY A 65 -13.22 15.81 -13.67
C GLY A 65 -12.53 14.82 -14.59
N MET A 66 -12.77 13.53 -14.34
CA MET A 66 -12.31 12.45 -15.19
C MET A 66 -13.40 11.42 -15.48
N ALA A 67 -13.36 10.83 -16.68
CA ALA A 67 -14.23 9.73 -17.09
C ALA A 67 -13.45 8.65 -17.83
N PHE A 68 -13.63 7.39 -17.41
CA PHE A 68 -13.06 6.22 -18.07
C PHE A 68 -13.92 5.79 -19.26
N ARG A 69 -13.28 5.55 -20.40
CA ARG A 69 -13.93 5.02 -21.60
C ARG A 69 -13.74 3.50 -21.69
N GLN A 70 -14.64 2.85 -22.42
CA GLN A 70 -14.63 1.39 -22.60
C GLN A 70 -13.39 0.90 -23.36
N ASN A 71 -12.76 1.78 -24.15
CA ASN A 71 -11.52 1.50 -24.86
C ASN A 71 -10.24 1.68 -24.00
N GLY A 72 -10.37 2.05 -22.72
CA GLY A 72 -9.27 2.29 -21.80
C GLY A 72 -8.72 3.73 -21.81
N ASP A 73 -9.25 4.63 -22.65
CA ASP A 73 -8.90 6.05 -22.58
C ASP A 73 -9.49 6.70 -21.32
N ILE A 74 -8.81 7.70 -20.78
CA ILE A 74 -9.32 8.57 -19.70
C ILE A 74 -9.54 9.97 -20.28
N LEU A 75 -10.76 10.49 -20.19
CA LEU A 75 -11.07 11.88 -20.49
C LEU A 75 -10.82 12.73 -19.24
N ILE A 76 -10.20 13.89 -19.39
CA ILE A 76 -9.92 14.84 -18.29
C ILE A 76 -10.31 16.25 -18.73
N THR A 77 -11.06 16.98 -17.92
CA THR A 77 -11.34 18.41 -18.13
C THR A 77 -10.27 19.28 -17.46
N GLU A 78 -9.74 20.27 -18.16
CA GLU A 78 -8.90 21.33 -17.57
C GLU A 78 -9.78 22.57 -17.34
N ARG A 79 -9.98 22.95 -16.07
CA ARG A 79 -10.96 23.99 -15.70
C ARG A 79 -10.67 25.32 -16.37
N ASP A 80 -9.49 25.85 -16.11
CA ASP A 80 -9.14 27.23 -16.44
C ASP A 80 -8.87 27.43 -17.94
N LYS A 81 -8.37 26.39 -18.62
CA LYS A 81 -8.19 26.41 -20.08
C LYS A 81 -9.48 26.12 -20.85
N GLY A 82 -10.47 25.51 -20.20
CA GLY A 82 -11.70 25.09 -20.85
C GLY A 82 -11.51 23.93 -21.84
N THR A 83 -10.48 23.10 -21.67
CA THR A 83 -10.09 22.06 -22.63
C THR A 83 -10.44 20.66 -22.14
N LEU A 84 -10.72 19.76 -23.09
CA LEU A 84 -10.94 18.33 -22.82
C LEU A 84 -9.74 17.53 -23.33
N ARG A 85 -9.06 16.83 -22.43
CA ARG A 85 -7.83 16.05 -22.69
C ARG A 85 -8.11 14.55 -22.69
N VAL A 86 -7.19 13.81 -23.30
CA VAL A 86 -7.23 12.34 -23.39
C VAL A 86 -5.91 11.77 -22.90
N VAL A 87 -5.99 10.85 -21.94
CA VAL A 87 -4.89 9.97 -21.57
C VAL A 87 -5.14 8.62 -22.23
N ARG A 88 -4.17 8.14 -23.03
CA ARG A 88 -4.21 6.86 -23.73
C ARG A 88 -2.95 6.08 -23.42
N ASN A 89 -3.09 4.84 -22.96
CA ASN A 89 -1.95 3.98 -22.60
C ASN A 89 -0.96 4.65 -21.65
N GLY A 90 -1.46 5.44 -20.69
CA GLY A 90 -0.65 6.19 -19.73
C GLY A 90 0.05 7.43 -20.30
N GLN A 91 -0.29 7.89 -21.51
CA GLN A 91 0.28 9.08 -22.12
C GLN A 91 -0.79 10.13 -22.41
N LEU A 92 -0.49 11.39 -22.11
CA LEU A 92 -1.35 12.52 -22.45
C LEU A 92 -1.20 12.82 -23.95
N LEU A 93 -2.31 12.86 -24.68
CA LEU A 93 -2.26 13.26 -26.08
C LEU A 93 -1.88 14.73 -26.22
N GLU A 94 -1.06 15.03 -27.23
CA GLU A 94 -0.56 16.39 -27.51
C GLU A 94 -1.71 17.36 -27.80
N ARG A 95 -2.68 16.93 -28.60
CA ARG A 95 -3.87 17.74 -28.95
C ARG A 95 -5.01 17.48 -27.98
N ASP A 96 -5.65 18.54 -27.53
CA ASP A 96 -6.96 18.50 -26.88
C ASP A 96 -8.08 18.12 -27.86
N ILE A 97 -9.25 17.78 -27.31
CA ILE A 97 -10.46 17.50 -28.09
C ILE A 97 -11.15 18.84 -28.40
N PRO A 98 -11.17 19.28 -29.67
CA PRO A 98 -11.89 20.49 -30.05
C PRO A 98 -13.41 20.25 -30.06
N GLY A 99 -14.16 21.36 -30.03
CA GLY A 99 -15.63 21.35 -30.06
C GLY A 99 -16.29 21.46 -28.69
N VAL A 100 -15.52 21.56 -27.61
CA VAL A 100 -16.03 21.92 -26.27
C VAL A 100 -16.76 23.27 -26.28
N PRO A 101 -17.79 23.47 -25.41
CA PRO A 101 -18.51 24.74 -25.33
C PRO A 101 -17.62 25.93 -24.97
N VAL A 102 -18.07 27.15 -25.31
CA VAL A 102 -17.43 28.38 -24.81
C VAL A 102 -17.69 28.50 -23.33
N VAL A 103 -16.62 28.54 -22.53
CA VAL A 103 -16.68 28.64 -21.07
C VAL A 103 -16.32 30.05 -20.58
N ALA A 104 -16.96 30.47 -19.50
CA ALA A 104 -16.53 31.60 -18.69
C ALA A 104 -15.44 31.10 -17.73
N ALA A 105 -14.28 31.74 -17.74
CA ALA A 105 -13.09 31.32 -16.97
C ALA A 105 -12.40 32.52 -16.30
N GLU A 106 -13.13 33.62 -16.10
CA GLU A 106 -12.61 34.86 -15.51
C GLU A 106 -12.44 34.76 -13.98
N SER A 107 -13.11 33.81 -13.34
CA SER A 107 -12.96 33.48 -11.91
C SER A 107 -12.10 32.25 -11.70
N ASP A 108 -11.36 32.19 -10.60
CA ASP A 108 -10.46 31.09 -10.17
C ASP A 108 -11.15 29.73 -9.93
N ARG A 109 -12.47 29.65 -10.10
CA ARG A 109 -13.29 28.43 -9.93
C ARG A 109 -14.32 28.24 -11.04
N ALA A 110 -14.33 29.13 -12.03
CA ALA A 110 -15.17 29.02 -13.21
C ALA A 110 -14.41 28.28 -14.32
N GLY A 111 -15.12 27.60 -15.20
CA GLY A 111 -14.51 27.00 -16.39
C GLY A 111 -15.23 25.75 -16.85
N LEU A 112 -14.47 24.83 -17.48
CA LEU A 112 -14.96 23.50 -17.83
C LEU A 112 -14.85 22.58 -16.59
N MET A 113 -15.99 22.11 -16.10
CA MET A 113 -16.09 21.44 -14.82
C MET A 113 -16.05 19.92 -15.02
N ASP A 114 -17.17 19.21 -14.98
CA ASP A 114 -17.17 17.76 -15.03
C ASP A 114 -17.26 17.18 -16.44
N VAL A 115 -16.86 15.90 -16.54
CA VAL A 115 -17.08 15.06 -17.70
C VAL A 115 -17.71 13.73 -17.28
N ALA A 116 -18.74 13.30 -18.01
CA ALA A 116 -19.28 11.95 -17.92
C ALA A 116 -19.51 11.38 -19.31
N VAL A 117 -19.42 10.06 -19.46
CA VAL A 117 -19.76 9.35 -20.69
C VAL A 117 -21.09 8.61 -20.52
N HIS A 118 -21.87 8.47 -21.59
CA HIS A 118 -23.14 7.75 -21.52
C HIS A 118 -22.89 6.25 -21.24
N PRO A 119 -23.67 5.59 -20.35
CA PRO A 119 -23.40 4.21 -19.94
C PRO A 119 -23.44 3.18 -21.08
N THR A 120 -24.26 3.43 -22.12
CA THR A 120 -24.45 2.50 -23.24
C THR A 120 -23.72 2.87 -24.53
N ASP A 121 -23.19 4.10 -24.66
CA ASP A 121 -22.41 4.55 -25.82
C ASP A 121 -21.41 5.61 -25.35
N ASP A 122 -20.20 5.18 -25.01
CA ASP A 122 -19.17 6.05 -24.42
C ASP A 122 -18.63 7.15 -25.36
N ARG A 123 -19.17 7.23 -26.58
CA ARG A 123 -18.97 8.33 -27.51
C ARG A 123 -19.90 9.50 -27.21
N ILE A 124 -20.99 9.31 -26.49
CA ILE A 124 -21.84 10.41 -26.04
C ILE A 124 -21.23 10.94 -24.74
N VAL A 125 -20.79 12.19 -24.78
CA VAL A 125 -20.06 12.86 -23.69
C VAL A 125 -20.90 14.01 -23.16
N TYR A 126 -20.92 14.14 -21.84
CA TYR A 126 -21.60 15.17 -21.08
C TYR A 126 -20.56 16.05 -20.40
N LEU A 127 -20.73 17.37 -20.49
CA LEU A 127 -19.80 18.35 -19.92
C LEU A 127 -20.59 19.38 -19.13
N THR A 128 -20.22 19.60 -17.87
CA THR A 128 -20.71 20.76 -17.11
C THR A 128 -19.72 21.91 -17.21
N TYR A 129 -20.21 23.13 -17.26
CA TYR A 129 -19.35 24.30 -17.38
C TYR A 129 -20.01 25.57 -16.86
N SER A 130 -19.17 26.56 -16.53
CA SER A 130 -19.58 27.95 -16.30
C SER A 130 -19.91 28.59 -17.64
N LYS A 131 -21.20 28.78 -17.90
CA LYS A 131 -21.72 29.35 -19.14
C LYS A 131 -21.83 30.87 -19.06
N PRO A 132 -21.23 31.63 -19.98
CA PRO A 132 -21.50 33.06 -20.10
C PRO A 132 -22.93 33.28 -20.63
N ILE A 133 -23.65 34.19 -20.00
CA ILE A 133 -25.02 34.59 -20.35
C ILE A 133 -25.17 36.11 -20.31
N VAL A 134 -26.25 36.62 -20.87
CA VAL A 134 -26.63 38.04 -20.78
C VAL A 134 -27.99 38.13 -20.11
N VAL A 135 -28.08 38.87 -19.00
CA VAL A 135 -29.33 39.11 -18.27
C VAL A 135 -29.54 40.61 -18.18
N ASP A 136 -30.69 41.09 -18.67
CA ASP A 136 -31.05 42.51 -18.72
C ASP A 136 -29.99 43.42 -19.37
N GLY A 137 -29.21 42.86 -20.31
CA GLY A 137 -28.14 43.58 -21.02
C GLY A 137 -26.77 43.55 -20.33
N GLU A 138 -26.67 42.96 -19.13
CA GLU A 138 -25.43 42.81 -18.38
C GLU A 138 -24.85 41.39 -18.55
N ALA A 139 -23.52 41.29 -18.56
CA ALA A 139 -22.84 40.01 -18.60
C ALA A 139 -23.05 39.24 -17.28
N GLY A 140 -23.39 37.97 -17.37
CA GLY A 140 -23.58 37.07 -16.23
C GLY A 140 -23.01 35.68 -16.52
N VAL A 141 -22.98 34.85 -15.48
CA VAL A 141 -22.54 33.45 -15.58
C VAL A 141 -23.61 32.56 -14.96
N THR A 142 -23.82 31.37 -15.51
CA THR A 142 -24.63 30.32 -14.90
C THR A 142 -23.99 28.95 -15.12
N VAL A 143 -24.52 27.91 -14.49
CA VAL A 143 -24.09 26.52 -14.75
C VAL A 143 -24.88 25.95 -15.93
N ALA A 144 -24.21 25.25 -16.84
CA ALA A 144 -24.87 24.53 -17.93
C ALA A 144 -24.33 23.10 -18.06
N LEU A 145 -25.14 22.25 -18.70
CA LEU A 145 -24.80 20.89 -19.11
C LEU A 145 -24.91 20.78 -20.63
N ALA A 146 -23.78 20.53 -21.26
CA ALA A 146 -23.71 20.23 -22.69
C ALA A 146 -23.62 18.72 -22.92
N ARG A 147 -24.20 18.28 -24.04
CA ARG A 147 -24.05 16.93 -24.58
C ARG A 147 -23.44 17.02 -25.97
N GLY A 148 -22.47 16.16 -26.26
CA GLY A 148 -21.82 16.04 -27.55
C GLY A 148 -21.49 14.59 -27.90
N ARG A 149 -21.04 14.38 -29.13
CA ARG A 149 -20.59 13.09 -29.65
C ARG A 149 -19.12 13.13 -30.02
N LEU A 150 -18.32 12.29 -29.39
CA LEU A 150 -16.91 12.10 -29.69
C LEU A 150 -16.78 11.26 -30.96
N ASP A 151 -16.29 11.90 -32.03
CA ASP A 151 -16.02 11.27 -33.32
C ASP A 151 -14.67 11.73 -33.87
N SER A 152 -13.84 10.77 -34.26
CA SER A 152 -12.56 11.01 -34.93
C SER A 152 -11.65 12.02 -34.20
N GLY A 153 -11.69 12.01 -32.86
CA GLY A 153 -10.90 12.92 -32.01
C GLY A 153 -11.46 14.34 -31.86
N ASN A 154 -12.74 14.56 -32.18
CA ASN A 154 -13.44 15.84 -32.00
C ASN A 154 -14.77 15.62 -31.29
N LEU A 155 -15.21 16.61 -30.52
CA LEU A 155 -16.57 16.64 -29.97
C LEU A 155 -17.49 17.34 -30.97
N THR A 156 -18.50 16.61 -31.46
CA THR A 156 -19.46 17.06 -32.47
C THR A 156 -20.86 17.10 -31.91
N GLU A 157 -21.82 17.70 -32.62
CA GLU A 157 -23.24 17.78 -32.20
C GLU A 157 -23.43 18.37 -30.80
N VAL A 158 -22.54 19.29 -30.41
CA VAL A 158 -22.51 19.87 -29.07
C VAL A 158 -23.66 20.85 -28.91
N ARG A 159 -24.49 20.59 -27.89
CA ARG A 159 -25.61 21.47 -27.51
C ARG A 159 -25.83 21.43 -26.01
N ASP A 160 -26.29 22.54 -25.47
CA ASP A 160 -26.80 22.57 -24.11
C ASP A 160 -28.11 21.81 -24.04
N ILE A 161 -28.17 20.89 -23.09
CA ILE A 161 -29.37 20.12 -22.77
C ILE A 161 -30.01 20.58 -21.45
N PHE A 162 -29.25 21.28 -20.61
CA PHE A 162 -29.75 21.95 -19.42
C PHE A 162 -28.96 23.24 -19.16
N VAL A 163 -29.66 24.29 -18.76
CA VAL A 163 -29.08 25.59 -18.36
C VAL A 163 -29.75 26.02 -17.06
N ALA A 164 -28.96 26.21 -16.01
CA ALA A 164 -29.50 26.53 -14.70
C ALA A 164 -30.19 27.90 -14.70
N GLN A 165 -31.46 27.91 -14.32
CA GLN A 165 -32.16 29.12 -13.86
C GLN A 165 -31.50 29.69 -12.60
N GLY A 166 -31.11 30.97 -12.68
CA GLY A 166 -30.37 31.70 -11.65
C GLY A 166 -29.05 32.27 -12.18
N LEU A 167 -28.40 33.11 -11.37
CA LEU A 167 -27.09 33.68 -11.65
C LEU A 167 -26.03 33.09 -10.70
N ASP A 168 -24.87 32.77 -11.25
CA ASP A 168 -23.66 32.44 -10.51
C ASP A 168 -22.69 33.63 -10.49
N THR A 169 -21.77 33.62 -9.54
CA THR A 169 -20.59 34.50 -9.51
C THR A 169 -19.33 33.79 -10.04
N GLY A 170 -19.48 32.72 -10.83
CA GLY A 170 -18.38 31.94 -11.39
C GLY A 170 -17.67 31.02 -10.39
N ILE A 171 -18.39 30.49 -9.42
CA ILE A 171 -17.80 29.70 -8.32
C ILE A 171 -18.65 28.47 -7.94
N ALA A 172 -19.73 28.17 -8.67
CA ALA A 172 -20.55 26.99 -8.42
C ALA A 172 -19.87 25.69 -8.91
N ALA A 173 -19.83 24.67 -8.07
CA ALA A 173 -19.46 23.31 -8.47
C ALA A 173 -20.61 22.64 -9.25
N SER A 174 -20.27 21.72 -10.15
CA SER A 174 -21.25 21.01 -10.99
C SER A 174 -20.82 19.58 -11.36
N ARG A 175 -20.88 18.66 -10.40
CA ARG A 175 -20.52 17.24 -10.55
C ARG A 175 -21.65 16.45 -11.23
N LEU A 176 -21.28 15.45 -12.04
CA LEU A 176 -22.14 14.48 -12.71
C LEU A 176 -21.91 13.06 -12.18
N ILE A 177 -23.00 12.29 -12.09
CA ILE A 177 -22.96 10.83 -11.96
C ILE A 177 -24.19 10.20 -12.59
N TRP A 178 -24.02 9.04 -13.22
CA TRP A 178 -25.16 8.22 -13.66
C TRP A 178 -25.70 7.38 -12.51
N GLY A 179 -27.02 7.39 -12.36
CA GLY A 179 -27.75 6.54 -11.43
C GLY A 179 -27.95 5.12 -11.96
N PRO A 180 -28.17 4.14 -11.06
CA PRO A 180 -28.52 2.77 -11.44
C PRO A 180 -29.88 2.69 -12.18
N ASP A 181 -30.70 3.72 -12.06
CA ASP A 181 -31.98 3.91 -12.77
C ASP A 181 -31.82 4.48 -14.20
N GLY A 182 -30.57 4.69 -14.66
CA GLY A 182 -30.27 5.26 -15.96
C GLY A 182 -30.54 6.77 -16.06
N LYS A 183 -30.66 7.48 -14.94
CA LYS A 183 -30.80 8.94 -14.90
C LYS A 183 -29.47 9.61 -14.61
N LEU A 184 -29.32 10.85 -15.06
CA LEU A 184 -28.15 11.67 -14.82
C LEU A 184 -28.40 12.57 -13.62
N PHE A 185 -27.55 12.46 -12.60
CA PHE A 185 -27.56 13.35 -11.44
C PHE A 185 -26.51 14.44 -11.62
N MET A 186 -26.88 15.68 -11.30
CA MET A 186 -26.04 16.85 -11.51
C MET A 186 -26.12 17.79 -10.32
N THR A 187 -24.99 18.12 -9.69
CA THR A 187 -24.96 19.18 -8.67
C THR A 187 -25.03 20.55 -9.31
N VAL A 188 -25.70 21.49 -8.65
CA VAL A 188 -25.59 22.91 -8.93
C VAL A 188 -25.37 23.61 -7.59
N GLY A 189 -24.10 23.91 -7.31
CA GLY A 189 -23.69 24.58 -6.07
C GLY A 189 -24.05 26.07 -6.06
N GLY A 190 -23.14 26.91 -5.55
CA GLY A 190 -23.24 28.36 -5.75
C GLY A 190 -24.06 29.15 -4.73
N SER A 191 -24.56 28.53 -3.65
CA SER A 191 -25.36 29.23 -2.65
C SER A 191 -24.49 29.76 -1.50
N TYR A 192 -24.00 30.99 -1.61
CA TYR A 192 -22.98 31.53 -0.70
C TYR A 192 -23.47 32.75 0.08
N VAL A 193 -23.37 32.72 1.40
CA VAL A 193 -23.69 33.87 2.26
C VAL A 193 -22.79 35.08 1.94
N PHE A 194 -21.48 34.87 1.73
CA PHE A 194 -20.54 35.96 1.41
C PHE A 194 -20.79 36.60 0.04
N ALA A 195 -21.50 35.91 -0.87
CA ALA A 195 -21.88 36.44 -2.18
C ALA A 195 -23.36 36.91 -2.20
N ALA A 196 -24.02 36.95 -1.04
CA ALA A 196 -25.45 37.25 -0.91
C ALA A 196 -26.39 36.30 -1.69
N THR A 197 -25.93 35.09 -2.04
CA THR A 197 -26.70 34.05 -2.73
C THR A 197 -27.08 32.87 -1.80
N GLY A 198 -26.80 32.99 -0.50
CA GLY A 198 -27.10 31.94 0.48
C GLY A 198 -28.58 31.53 0.52
N SER A 199 -29.51 32.44 0.26
CA SER A 199 -30.94 32.10 0.22
C SER A 199 -31.34 31.22 -0.96
N TYR A 200 -30.51 31.14 -2.02
CA TYR A 200 -30.82 30.32 -3.20
C TYR A 200 -31.02 28.84 -2.85
N ALA A 201 -30.29 28.30 -1.87
CA ALA A 201 -30.44 26.92 -1.45
C ALA A 201 -31.87 26.58 -0.97
N GLN A 202 -32.59 27.56 -0.42
CA GLN A 202 -33.96 27.41 0.06
C GLN A 202 -35.03 27.89 -0.93
N ASP A 203 -34.65 28.66 -1.95
CA ASP A 203 -35.56 29.15 -2.99
C ASP A 203 -35.85 28.02 -4.00
N PRO A 204 -37.12 27.61 -4.21
CA PRO A 204 -37.48 26.54 -5.14
C PRO A 204 -37.49 27.00 -6.60
N GLY A 205 -37.44 28.32 -6.87
CA GLY A 205 -37.44 28.92 -8.21
C GLY A 205 -36.06 29.08 -8.85
N THR A 206 -35.01 28.52 -8.23
CA THR A 206 -33.63 28.55 -8.70
C THR A 206 -32.98 27.18 -8.56
N HIS A 207 -32.04 26.85 -9.45
CA HIS A 207 -31.31 25.59 -9.38
C HIS A 207 -30.09 25.63 -8.45
N PHE A 208 -29.74 26.79 -7.91
CA PHE A 208 -28.55 26.93 -7.07
C PHE A 208 -28.77 26.36 -5.66
N GLY A 209 -27.75 25.65 -5.14
CA GLY A 209 -27.81 24.93 -3.86
C GLY A 209 -28.71 23.70 -3.91
N LYS A 210 -28.69 22.97 -5.02
CA LYS A 210 -29.56 21.82 -5.30
C LYS A 210 -28.82 20.67 -6.00
N LEU A 211 -29.38 19.47 -5.89
CA LEU A 211 -29.03 18.34 -6.74
C LEU A 211 -30.17 18.09 -7.74
N MET A 212 -29.84 18.00 -9.03
CA MET A 212 -30.77 17.68 -10.11
C MET A 212 -30.78 16.17 -10.39
N ARG A 213 -31.93 15.67 -10.85
CA ARG A 213 -32.06 14.36 -11.50
C ARG A 213 -32.71 14.56 -12.87
N LEU A 214 -32.01 14.12 -13.92
CA LEU A 214 -32.29 14.42 -15.32
C LEU A 214 -32.39 13.13 -16.16
N ASN A 215 -33.19 13.16 -17.21
CA ASN A 215 -33.07 12.20 -18.32
C ASN A 215 -31.77 12.45 -19.10
N ASP A 216 -31.42 11.53 -19.99
CA ASP A 216 -30.20 11.62 -20.81
C ASP A 216 -30.21 12.82 -21.79
N ASP A 217 -31.40 13.37 -22.06
CA ASP A 217 -31.64 14.57 -22.86
C ASP A 217 -31.76 15.87 -22.06
N GLY A 218 -31.55 15.82 -20.73
CA GLY A 218 -31.57 16.97 -19.83
C GLY A 218 -32.95 17.34 -19.29
N THR A 219 -34.03 16.64 -19.67
CA THR A 219 -35.38 16.90 -19.15
C THR A 219 -35.60 16.27 -17.77
N ALA A 220 -36.54 16.81 -16.99
CA ALA A 220 -36.95 16.21 -15.72
C ALA A 220 -37.62 14.83 -15.92
N PRO A 221 -37.18 13.77 -15.20
CA PRO A 221 -37.90 12.50 -15.13
C PRO A 221 -39.32 12.67 -14.56
N SER A 222 -40.24 11.84 -15.05
CA SER A 222 -41.67 11.90 -14.68
C SER A 222 -41.97 11.52 -13.21
N ASP A 223 -40.99 10.93 -12.52
CA ASP A 223 -41.05 10.47 -11.14
C ASP A 223 -40.20 11.34 -10.20
N ASN A 224 -39.77 12.53 -10.63
CA ASN A 224 -39.03 13.45 -9.77
C ASN A 224 -39.88 13.94 -8.58
N PRO A 225 -39.26 14.16 -7.40
CA PRO A 225 -39.97 14.35 -6.14
C PRO A 225 -40.83 15.61 -6.08
N PHE A 226 -40.47 16.66 -6.82
CA PHE A 226 -41.18 17.94 -6.80
C PHE A 226 -42.07 18.19 -8.02
N LEU A 227 -42.20 17.23 -8.95
CA LEU A 227 -42.94 17.45 -10.21
C LEU A 227 -44.42 17.83 -10.00
N GLY A 228 -45.02 17.41 -8.88
CA GLY A 228 -46.39 17.73 -8.51
C GLY A 228 -46.61 19.12 -7.89
N ASP A 229 -45.54 19.86 -7.61
CA ASP A 229 -45.59 21.19 -6.99
C ASP A 229 -45.02 22.25 -7.94
N ALA A 230 -45.91 23.09 -8.49
CA ALA A 230 -45.55 24.13 -9.46
C ALA A 230 -44.65 25.25 -8.89
N SER A 231 -44.41 25.29 -7.58
CA SER A 231 -43.46 26.22 -6.97
C SER A 231 -42.00 25.79 -7.14
N TYR A 232 -41.76 24.52 -7.45
CA TYR A 232 -40.43 23.95 -7.64
C TYR A 232 -40.10 23.76 -9.11
N LEU A 233 -38.83 23.96 -9.44
CA LEU A 233 -38.30 23.54 -10.73
C LEU A 233 -38.29 22.00 -10.83
N PRO A 234 -38.79 21.43 -11.93
CA PRO A 234 -39.12 20.00 -12.01
C PRO A 234 -37.89 19.08 -11.97
N GLU A 235 -36.70 19.59 -12.31
CA GLU A 235 -35.44 18.86 -12.29
C GLU A 235 -34.88 18.64 -10.88
N ILE A 236 -35.36 19.40 -9.88
CA ILE A 236 -34.84 19.34 -8.51
C ILE A 236 -35.10 17.94 -7.91
N TYR A 237 -34.05 17.33 -7.39
CA TYR A 237 -34.09 16.07 -6.66
C TYR A 237 -33.97 16.28 -5.14
N SER A 238 -33.05 17.15 -4.71
CA SER A 238 -32.92 17.58 -3.31
C SER A 238 -32.43 19.02 -3.23
N MET A 239 -32.58 19.65 -2.05
CA MET A 239 -32.31 21.07 -1.84
C MET A 239 -31.62 21.38 -0.52
N GLY A 240 -31.30 22.65 -0.28
CA GLY A 240 -30.66 23.07 0.97
C GLY A 240 -29.17 22.76 1.02
N HIS A 241 -28.50 22.70 -0.13
CA HIS A 241 -27.06 22.45 -0.25
C HIS A 241 -26.30 23.76 -0.43
N ARG A 242 -25.04 23.81 0.02
CA ARG A 242 -24.16 24.96 -0.23
C ARG A 242 -23.44 24.85 -1.57
N ASN A 243 -22.55 23.86 -1.66
CA ASN A 243 -21.69 23.65 -2.82
C ASN A 243 -21.15 22.20 -2.81
N GLN A 244 -21.88 21.31 -3.49
CA GLN A 244 -21.54 19.88 -3.58
C GLN A 244 -20.50 19.63 -4.68
N LEU A 245 -19.43 18.89 -4.33
CA LEU A 245 -18.29 18.63 -5.24
C LEU A 245 -18.12 17.15 -5.59
N GLY A 246 -18.56 16.23 -4.75
CA GLY A 246 -18.42 14.79 -4.98
C GLY A 246 -19.77 14.09 -4.97
N LEU A 247 -19.89 13.03 -5.76
CA LEU A 247 -21.04 12.13 -5.80
C LEU A 247 -20.54 10.68 -5.99
N ALA A 248 -21.07 9.73 -5.22
CA ALA A 248 -20.91 8.30 -5.49
C ALA A 248 -22.09 7.49 -4.98
N TRP A 249 -22.35 6.37 -5.64
CA TRP A 249 -23.30 5.37 -5.16
C TRP A 249 -22.61 4.40 -4.21
N HIS A 250 -23.20 4.16 -3.05
CA HIS A 250 -22.76 3.11 -2.16
C HIS A 250 -23.03 1.74 -2.83
N PRO A 251 -22.02 0.87 -2.99
CA PRO A 251 -22.14 -0.33 -3.83
C PRO A 251 -23.12 -1.37 -3.27
N GLU A 252 -23.28 -1.45 -1.94
CA GLU A 252 -24.19 -2.42 -1.31
C GLU A 252 -25.60 -1.88 -1.05
N THR A 253 -25.73 -0.69 -0.45
CA THR A 253 -27.04 -0.12 -0.10
C THR A 253 -27.74 0.54 -1.29
N GLY A 254 -26.99 0.98 -2.31
CA GLY A 254 -27.52 1.75 -3.43
C GLY A 254 -27.82 3.22 -3.09
N ASP A 255 -27.39 3.70 -1.92
CA ASP A 255 -27.58 5.09 -1.51
C ASP A 255 -26.66 6.05 -2.28
N LEU A 256 -27.17 7.23 -2.65
CA LEU A 256 -26.37 8.29 -3.24
C LEU A 256 -25.68 9.08 -2.13
N TRP A 257 -24.36 9.15 -2.13
CA TRP A 257 -23.57 9.98 -1.24
C TRP A 257 -23.09 11.23 -1.95
N ALA A 258 -23.10 12.37 -1.27
CA ALA A 258 -22.53 13.62 -1.76
C ALA A 258 -21.63 14.27 -0.72
N THR A 259 -20.51 14.84 -1.15
CA THR A 259 -19.71 15.74 -0.32
C THR A 259 -19.99 17.19 -0.67
N GLU A 260 -19.97 18.06 0.33
CA GLU A 260 -20.08 19.50 0.13
C GLU A 260 -19.16 20.31 1.02
N ASN A 261 -18.82 21.51 0.56
CA ASN A 261 -17.98 22.43 1.30
C ASN A 261 -18.85 23.33 2.18
N GLY A 262 -18.51 23.44 3.46
CA GLY A 262 -18.87 24.56 4.32
C GLY A 262 -17.97 25.79 4.05
N PRO A 263 -18.23 26.93 4.70
CA PRO A 263 -17.29 28.05 4.70
C PRO A 263 -16.05 27.81 5.59
N GLN A 264 -16.12 27.98 6.92
CA GLN A 264 -15.05 27.63 7.86
C GLN A 264 -15.52 26.58 8.85
N GLY A 265 -15.06 25.34 8.66
CA GLY A 265 -15.61 24.17 9.34
C GLY A 265 -16.97 23.78 8.77
N GLY A 266 -17.46 22.60 9.13
CA GLY A 266 -18.77 22.12 8.71
C GLY A 266 -18.83 21.75 7.23
N ASP A 267 -17.75 21.15 6.71
CA ASP A 267 -17.89 20.38 5.48
C ASP A 267 -18.60 19.06 5.82
N GLU A 268 -19.33 18.51 4.86
CA GLU A 268 -20.23 17.38 5.10
C GLU A 268 -20.10 16.31 4.02
N ALA A 269 -20.35 15.06 4.39
CA ALA A 269 -20.78 14.01 3.47
C ALA A 269 -22.14 13.48 3.92
N ASN A 270 -23.06 13.41 2.97
CA ASN A 270 -24.50 13.24 3.20
C ASN A 270 -25.06 12.13 2.32
N ILE A 271 -25.90 11.26 2.88
CA ILE A 271 -26.78 10.37 2.12
C ILE A 271 -27.94 11.19 1.55
N ILE A 272 -28.03 11.22 0.22
CA ILE A 272 -28.98 12.05 -0.52
C ILE A 272 -30.33 11.35 -0.71
N LYS A 273 -31.37 11.95 -0.12
CA LYS A 273 -32.75 11.46 -0.17
C LYS A 273 -33.60 12.29 -1.16
N PRO A 274 -34.53 11.65 -1.90
CA PRO A 274 -35.42 12.35 -2.81
C PRO A 274 -36.34 13.30 -2.04
N GLY A 275 -36.44 14.55 -2.50
CA GLY A 275 -37.30 15.58 -1.92
C GLY A 275 -36.79 16.20 -0.61
N ALA A 276 -35.64 15.77 -0.11
CA ALA A 276 -35.11 16.21 1.17
C ALA A 276 -34.44 17.59 1.12
N ASN A 277 -34.34 18.23 2.29
CA ASN A 277 -33.71 19.54 2.49
C ASN A 277 -32.58 19.42 3.52
N TYR A 278 -31.38 19.83 3.13
CA TYR A 278 -30.14 19.73 3.93
C TYR A 278 -29.83 21.02 4.72
N GLY A 279 -30.77 21.96 4.71
CA GLY A 279 -30.83 23.03 5.71
C GLY A 279 -29.96 24.26 5.44
N TRP A 280 -28.99 24.24 4.53
CA TRP A 280 -28.16 25.42 4.26
C TRP A 280 -29.00 26.62 3.76
N PRO A 281 -28.79 27.86 4.24
CA PRO A 281 -27.90 28.28 5.34
C PRO A 281 -28.64 28.38 6.70
N LEU A 282 -29.89 27.91 6.78
CA LEU A 282 -30.73 27.98 7.98
C LEU A 282 -30.21 27.09 9.12
N ALA A 283 -29.58 25.98 8.76
CA ALA A 283 -28.77 25.09 9.59
C ALA A 283 -27.36 24.98 8.98
N SER A 284 -26.33 25.05 9.83
CA SER A 284 -24.94 24.88 9.44
C SER A 284 -24.07 24.85 10.68
N TYR A 285 -23.12 23.93 10.74
CA TYR A 285 -22.09 23.94 11.77
C TYR A 285 -21.11 25.12 11.59
N SER A 286 -20.97 25.62 10.36
CA SER A 286 -19.88 26.48 9.91
C SER A 286 -19.87 27.90 10.49
N ARG A 287 -18.70 28.52 10.39
CA ARG A 287 -18.53 29.98 10.48
C ARG A 287 -18.32 30.59 9.10
N GLU A 288 -18.75 31.84 8.91
CA GLU A 288 -18.31 32.66 7.80
C GLU A 288 -16.81 32.94 7.88
N TYR A 289 -16.21 33.39 6.78
CA TYR A 289 -14.77 33.69 6.71
C TYR A 289 -14.32 34.85 7.62
N SER A 290 -15.24 35.68 8.09
CA SER A 290 -15.01 36.71 9.10
C SER A 290 -14.95 36.14 10.53
N GLY A 291 -15.35 34.88 10.72
CA GLY A 291 -15.38 34.19 12.00
C GLY A 291 -16.75 34.19 12.70
N VAL A 292 -17.74 34.92 12.21
CA VAL A 292 -19.11 34.86 12.76
C VAL A 292 -19.77 33.52 12.40
N ARG A 293 -20.71 33.04 13.21
CA ARG A 293 -21.48 31.83 12.87
C ARG A 293 -22.39 32.12 11.67
N VAL A 294 -22.56 31.14 10.79
CA VAL A 294 -23.56 31.22 9.71
C VAL A 294 -24.98 31.28 10.29
N THR A 295 -25.23 30.47 11.32
CA THR A 295 -26.48 30.42 12.08
C THR A 295 -26.19 30.06 13.53
N GLU A 296 -27.04 30.51 14.47
CA GLU A 296 -26.94 30.12 15.88
C GLU A 296 -27.51 28.71 16.13
N THR A 297 -28.18 28.11 15.15
CA THR A 297 -28.83 26.81 15.25
C THR A 297 -28.20 25.85 14.22
N PRO A 298 -27.20 25.05 14.62
CA PRO A 298 -26.42 24.25 13.67
C PRO A 298 -27.19 23.08 13.05
N TRP A 299 -28.25 22.59 13.69
CA TRP A 299 -29.14 21.53 13.18
C TRP A 299 -30.60 21.85 13.52
N ARG A 300 -31.54 21.33 12.72
CA ARG A 300 -32.99 21.43 12.99
C ARG A 300 -33.71 20.15 12.56
N PRO A 301 -34.76 19.71 13.26
CA PRO A 301 -35.42 18.42 13.01
C PRO A 301 -36.12 18.32 11.64
N GLU A 302 -36.39 19.45 10.97
CA GLU A 302 -36.97 19.48 9.63
C GLU A 302 -35.93 19.27 8.50
N PHE A 303 -34.64 19.26 8.81
CA PHE A 303 -33.57 19.06 7.84
C PHE A 303 -32.85 17.74 8.06
N GLU A 304 -32.24 17.22 7.00
CA GLU A 304 -31.38 16.05 7.10
C GLU A 304 -30.06 16.41 7.81
N ASP A 305 -29.61 15.54 8.70
CA ASP A 305 -28.32 15.66 9.39
C ASP A 305 -27.18 15.08 8.53
N ALA A 306 -25.96 15.53 8.79
CA ALA A 306 -24.78 15.02 8.11
C ALA A 306 -24.31 13.66 8.65
N ASP A 307 -23.99 12.74 7.75
CA ASP A 307 -23.44 11.42 8.10
C ASP A 307 -21.95 11.51 8.47
N VAL A 308 -21.22 12.40 7.81
CA VAL A 308 -19.83 12.74 8.14
C VAL A 308 -19.68 14.26 8.21
N LEU A 309 -19.05 14.74 9.26
CA LEU A 309 -18.76 16.16 9.48
C LEU A 309 -17.24 16.39 9.60
N TRP A 310 -16.71 17.43 8.95
CA TRP A 310 -15.33 17.88 9.13
C TRP A 310 -15.25 19.24 9.81
N TRP A 311 -14.51 19.26 10.94
CA TRP A 311 -14.17 20.46 11.70
C TRP A 311 -12.74 20.34 12.27
N PRO A 312 -11.72 20.99 11.67
CA PRO A 312 -11.79 21.98 10.61
C PRO A 312 -12.24 21.42 9.24
N SER A 313 -12.68 22.32 8.34
CA SER A 313 -12.98 21.98 6.93
C SER A 313 -11.76 21.39 6.25
N ILE A 314 -11.97 20.36 5.43
CA ILE A 314 -10.94 19.75 4.55
C ILE A 314 -11.10 20.18 3.08
N GLY A 315 -12.16 20.94 2.77
CA GLY A 315 -12.55 21.25 1.40
C GLY A 315 -12.73 19.97 0.60
N PRO A 316 -13.69 19.09 0.97
CA PRO A 316 -13.86 17.81 0.30
C PRO A 316 -14.21 18.03 -1.16
N SER A 317 -13.73 17.13 -2.01
CA SER A 317 -13.86 17.22 -3.45
C SER A 317 -14.49 15.94 -3.99
N GLY A 318 -13.94 15.30 -5.03
CA GLY A 318 -14.44 14.02 -5.51
C GLY A 318 -14.46 12.94 -4.42
N LEU A 319 -15.36 11.96 -4.57
CA LEU A 319 -15.47 10.84 -3.64
C LEU A 319 -15.78 9.55 -4.41
N THR A 320 -15.39 8.41 -3.85
CA THR A 320 -15.74 7.06 -4.34
C THR A 320 -15.75 6.05 -3.20
N PHE A 321 -16.57 5.00 -3.32
CA PHE A 321 -16.39 3.80 -2.51
C PHE A 321 -15.40 2.86 -3.19
N TYR A 322 -14.51 2.24 -2.41
CA TYR A 322 -13.55 1.28 -2.96
C TYR A 322 -14.13 -0.13 -2.99
N THR A 323 -14.05 -0.77 -4.17
CA THR A 323 -14.51 -2.14 -4.43
C THR A 323 -13.49 -2.97 -5.22
N GLY A 324 -12.32 -2.39 -5.54
CA GLY A 324 -11.30 -3.02 -6.37
C GLY A 324 -10.54 -4.15 -5.65
N PRO A 325 -10.00 -5.14 -6.39
CA PRO A 325 -9.35 -6.30 -5.77
C PRO A 325 -7.96 -5.99 -5.17
N HIS A 326 -7.35 -4.85 -5.53
CA HIS A 326 -5.95 -4.57 -5.20
C HIS A 326 -5.72 -4.18 -3.73
N PHE A 327 -6.74 -3.66 -3.05
CA PHE A 327 -6.68 -3.34 -1.62
C PHE A 327 -7.79 -4.06 -0.85
N PRO A 328 -7.67 -5.36 -0.53
CA PRO A 328 -8.71 -6.12 0.17
C PRO A 328 -9.13 -5.49 1.50
N ALA A 329 -8.19 -4.92 2.25
CA ALA A 329 -8.46 -4.22 3.50
C ALA A 329 -9.28 -2.92 3.33
N TRP A 330 -9.41 -2.42 2.09
CA TRP A 330 -10.12 -1.17 1.81
C TRP A 330 -11.54 -1.37 1.25
N GLN A 331 -11.98 -2.61 1.09
CA GLN A 331 -13.31 -2.93 0.57
C GLN A 331 -14.43 -2.24 1.36
N GLY A 332 -15.29 -1.50 0.65
CA GLY A 332 -16.42 -0.75 1.22
C GLY A 332 -16.04 0.57 1.89
N ASN A 333 -14.77 0.94 1.96
CA ASN A 333 -14.36 2.23 2.52
C ASN A 333 -14.72 3.39 1.59
N LEU A 334 -15.09 4.51 2.18
CA LEU A 334 -15.28 5.77 1.46
C LEU A 334 -13.93 6.49 1.32
N ILE A 335 -13.61 6.88 0.10
CA ILE A 335 -12.40 7.62 -0.25
C ILE A 335 -12.81 9.02 -0.72
N VAL A 336 -12.33 10.06 -0.05
CA VAL A 336 -12.70 11.46 -0.31
C VAL A 336 -11.45 12.28 -0.61
N GLY A 337 -11.45 13.01 -1.73
CA GLY A 337 -10.42 13.99 -2.00
C GLY A 337 -10.54 15.20 -1.07
N SER A 338 -9.40 15.71 -0.60
CA SER A 338 -9.31 16.90 0.27
C SER A 338 -8.44 17.96 -0.40
N MET A 339 -9.01 19.15 -0.59
CA MET A 339 -8.29 20.26 -1.18
C MET A 339 -7.39 20.98 -0.18
N MET A 340 -7.79 21.07 1.10
CA MET A 340 -7.04 21.78 2.15
C MET A 340 -7.69 21.59 3.52
N GLU A 341 -6.90 21.38 4.55
CA GLU A 341 -7.38 21.41 5.93
C GLU A 341 -7.31 22.82 6.54
N GLY A 342 -8.41 23.29 7.16
CA GLY A 342 -8.47 24.54 7.91
C GLY A 342 -8.20 25.80 7.08
N ARG A 343 -8.41 25.73 5.75
CA ARG A 343 -7.98 26.75 4.77
C ARG A 343 -6.46 26.98 4.72
N MET A 344 -5.66 26.07 5.26
CA MET A 344 -4.21 26.11 5.12
C MET A 344 -3.84 25.59 3.74
N PRO A 345 -3.15 26.37 2.89
CA PRO A 345 -2.62 25.85 1.65
C PRO A 345 -1.68 24.67 1.93
N ARG A 346 -1.51 23.78 0.95
CA ARG A 346 -0.53 22.67 1.00
C ARG A 346 -0.79 21.61 2.09
N THR A 347 -2.04 21.49 2.54
CA THR A 347 -2.51 20.43 3.44
C THR A 347 -3.56 19.51 2.80
N GLY A 348 -3.68 19.54 1.46
CA GLY A 348 -4.53 18.60 0.73
C GLY A 348 -4.05 17.16 0.87
N HIS A 349 -5.00 16.23 0.77
CA HIS A 349 -4.81 14.80 1.05
C HIS A 349 -5.99 13.99 0.51
N ILE A 350 -6.00 12.68 0.75
CA ILE A 350 -7.19 11.83 0.63
C ILE A 350 -7.64 11.43 2.03
N GLU A 351 -8.93 11.47 2.31
CA GLU A 351 -9.53 10.90 3.51
C GLU A 351 -10.11 9.52 3.20
N ARG A 352 -9.65 8.49 3.91
CA ARG A 352 -10.22 7.14 3.89
C ARG A 352 -11.04 6.93 5.15
N ILE A 353 -12.33 6.67 4.98
CA ILE A 353 -13.29 6.50 6.08
C ILE A 353 -13.76 5.04 6.09
N VAL A 354 -13.71 4.45 7.29
CA VAL A 354 -14.14 3.08 7.55
C VAL A 354 -15.45 3.12 8.32
N PHE A 355 -16.46 2.43 7.80
CA PHE A 355 -17.76 2.27 8.44
C PHE A 355 -17.89 0.88 9.07
N ASN A 356 -18.69 0.77 10.12
CA ASN A 356 -19.15 -0.52 10.61
C ASN A 356 -20.34 -1.04 9.77
N ARG A 357 -20.82 -2.26 10.07
CA ARG A 357 -21.95 -2.89 9.36
C ARG A 357 -23.29 -2.14 9.48
N ARG A 358 -23.39 -1.15 10.38
CA ARG A 358 -24.57 -0.27 10.51
C ARG A 358 -24.42 1.02 9.71
N GLY A 359 -23.31 1.22 8.99
CA GLY A 359 -23.03 2.45 8.25
C GLY A 359 -22.49 3.59 9.13
N GLU A 360 -22.09 3.32 10.38
CA GLU A 360 -21.55 4.34 11.27
C GLU A 360 -20.02 4.42 11.13
N GLU A 361 -19.47 5.63 11.06
CA GLU A 361 -18.02 5.86 11.02
C GLU A 361 -17.35 5.27 12.28
N ILE A 362 -16.28 4.49 12.08
CA ILE A 362 -15.48 3.94 13.19
C ILE A 362 -14.02 4.35 13.15
N ARG A 363 -13.46 4.63 11.97
CA ARG A 363 -12.05 4.99 11.78
C ARG A 363 -11.91 5.89 10.55
N ARG A 364 -10.87 6.71 10.57
CA ARG A 364 -10.52 7.65 9.52
C ARG A 364 -9.00 7.77 9.40
N GLU A 365 -8.51 7.92 8.18
CA GLU A 365 -7.09 8.03 7.85
C GLU A 365 -6.86 9.02 6.71
N SER A 366 -5.91 9.95 6.91
CA SER A 366 -5.43 10.84 5.86
C SER A 366 -4.26 10.22 5.09
N LEU A 367 -4.41 10.10 3.77
CA LEU A 367 -3.43 9.55 2.83
C LEU A 367 -2.83 10.66 1.95
N LEU A 368 -1.64 10.43 1.40
CA LEU A 368 -0.95 11.34 0.46
C LEU A 368 -0.60 12.73 1.03
N THR A 369 -0.59 12.88 2.36
CA THR A 369 -0.29 14.16 3.01
C THR A 369 1.12 14.67 2.70
N GLU A 370 2.03 13.77 2.36
CA GLU A 370 3.43 14.01 1.97
C GLU A 370 3.53 14.78 0.66
N LEU A 371 2.55 14.63 -0.24
CA LEU A 371 2.56 15.29 -1.55
C LEU A 371 2.34 16.80 -1.44
N LYS A 372 1.65 17.27 -0.39
CA LYS A 372 1.30 18.70 -0.20
C LYS A 372 0.50 19.31 -1.36
N GLN A 373 -0.20 18.45 -2.11
CA GLN A 373 -1.02 18.78 -3.28
C GLN A 373 -2.49 18.89 -2.89
N ARG A 374 -3.22 19.81 -3.50
CA ARG A 374 -4.69 19.88 -3.37
C ARG A 374 -5.30 18.71 -4.15
N ILE A 375 -6.18 17.90 -3.57
CA ILE A 375 -6.84 16.81 -4.29
C ILE A 375 -8.20 17.25 -4.82
N ARG A 376 -8.41 17.15 -6.14
CA ARG A 376 -9.64 17.55 -6.85
C ARG A 376 -10.62 16.42 -7.04
N ASP A 377 -10.16 15.27 -7.49
CA ASP A 377 -11.03 14.15 -7.80
C ASP A 377 -10.35 12.84 -7.44
N VAL A 378 -11.15 11.87 -7.02
CA VAL A 378 -10.71 10.50 -6.76
C VAL A 378 -11.76 9.55 -7.31
N ARG A 379 -11.33 8.61 -8.17
CA ARG A 379 -12.20 7.64 -8.84
C ARG A 379 -11.55 6.27 -8.83
N GLN A 380 -12.35 5.22 -8.72
CA GLN A 380 -11.88 3.87 -9.02
C GLN A 380 -11.90 3.64 -10.54
N GLY A 381 -10.77 3.21 -11.10
CA GLY A 381 -10.67 2.80 -12.50
C GLY A 381 -11.33 1.43 -12.75
N PRO A 382 -11.64 1.10 -14.02
CA PRO A 382 -12.17 -0.22 -14.38
C PRO A 382 -11.18 -1.38 -14.12
N ASP A 383 -9.90 -1.05 -13.94
CA ASP A 383 -8.84 -1.98 -13.53
C ASP A 383 -8.74 -2.18 -12.01
N GLY A 384 -9.58 -1.48 -11.22
CA GLY A 384 -9.67 -1.61 -9.78
C GLY A 384 -8.70 -0.76 -8.97
N TYR A 385 -7.86 0.06 -9.61
CA TYR A 385 -6.98 1.02 -8.91
C TYR A 385 -7.72 2.32 -8.61
N LEU A 386 -7.18 3.11 -7.67
CA LEU A 386 -7.63 4.48 -7.43
C LEU A 386 -6.84 5.46 -8.29
N TYR A 387 -7.55 6.36 -8.96
CA TYR A 387 -7.00 7.45 -9.75
C TYR A 387 -7.32 8.78 -9.09
N VAL A 388 -6.35 9.69 -9.06
CA VAL A 388 -6.42 10.95 -8.32
C VAL A 388 -6.00 12.10 -9.21
N LEU A 389 -6.79 13.18 -9.22
CA LEU A 389 -6.44 14.45 -9.85
C LEU A 389 -6.02 15.47 -8.80
N THR A 390 -4.94 16.20 -9.03
CA THR A 390 -4.54 17.34 -8.20
C THR A 390 -5.05 18.67 -8.76
N ASP A 391 -5.45 19.61 -7.89
CA ASP A 391 -6.01 20.93 -8.24
C ASP A 391 -4.90 22.00 -8.26
N GLU A 392 -3.94 21.90 -9.18
CA GLU A 392 -2.82 22.83 -9.32
C GLU A 392 -2.64 23.32 -10.77
N ASP A 393 -1.79 24.33 -10.96
CA ASP A 393 -1.40 24.84 -12.30
C ASP A 393 -0.68 23.76 -13.14
N ASP A 394 0.14 22.94 -12.49
CA ASP A 394 0.88 21.78 -12.99
C ASP A 394 0.27 20.47 -12.46
N GLY A 395 -1.06 20.39 -12.49
CA GLY A 395 -1.84 19.26 -11.99
C GLY A 395 -1.42 17.92 -12.62
N VAL A 396 -1.57 16.87 -11.84
CA VAL A 396 -1.19 15.50 -12.20
C VAL A 396 -2.38 14.55 -12.08
N LEU A 397 -2.39 13.54 -12.96
CA LEU A 397 -3.14 12.31 -12.76
C LEU A 397 -2.22 11.31 -12.06
N LEU A 398 -2.57 10.90 -10.84
CA LEU A 398 -1.89 9.85 -10.09
C LEU A 398 -2.72 8.56 -10.12
N ARG A 399 -2.04 7.42 -9.99
CA ARG A 399 -2.65 6.11 -9.73
C ARG A 399 -2.07 5.54 -8.44
N ILE A 400 -2.91 5.02 -7.56
CA ILE A 400 -2.51 4.35 -6.31
C ILE A 400 -2.55 2.84 -6.54
N GLU A 401 -1.40 2.19 -6.34
CA GLU A 401 -1.17 0.75 -6.49
C GLU A 401 -0.68 0.15 -5.16
N PRO A 402 -0.84 -1.16 -4.91
CA PRO A 402 -0.11 -1.84 -3.85
C PRO A 402 1.40 -1.72 -4.08
N ALA A 403 2.17 -1.69 -2.99
CA ALA A 403 3.63 -1.75 -3.05
C ALA A 403 4.11 -3.08 -2.45
N THR A 404 4.04 -4.15 -3.24
CA THR A 404 4.42 -5.51 -2.80
C THR A 404 5.82 -5.94 -3.21
N ALA A 405 6.53 -5.14 -4.04
CA ALA A 405 7.87 -5.49 -4.52
C ALA A 405 8.89 -5.71 -3.41
N ILE A 406 8.73 -5.06 -2.26
CA ILE A 406 9.54 -5.27 -1.08
C ILE A 406 8.66 -5.99 -0.05
N PRO A 407 9.01 -7.18 0.45
CA PRO A 407 8.26 -7.82 1.54
C PRO A 407 8.56 -7.12 2.87
N ASP A 408 7.69 -7.31 3.86
CA ASP A 408 7.96 -6.81 5.21
C ASP A 408 9.21 -7.51 5.80
N PRO A 409 10.01 -6.83 6.62
CA PRO A 409 11.19 -7.45 7.20
C PRO A 409 10.78 -8.62 8.13
N PRO A 410 11.59 -9.69 8.22
CA PRO A 410 11.32 -10.85 9.06
C PRO A 410 10.99 -10.47 10.51
N GLY A 411 9.97 -11.10 11.08
CA GLY A 411 9.52 -10.82 12.44
C GLY A 411 8.67 -9.56 12.60
N SER A 412 8.15 -9.01 11.51
CA SER A 412 7.15 -7.91 11.56
C SER A 412 5.74 -8.40 11.90
N ALA A 413 5.46 -9.70 11.69
CA ALA A 413 4.20 -10.34 12.05
C ALA A 413 4.42 -11.46 13.09
N ILE A 414 3.45 -11.64 13.99
CA ILE A 414 3.43 -12.71 15.00
C ILE A 414 2.17 -13.54 14.74
N PHE A 415 2.31 -14.85 14.59
CA PHE A 415 1.19 -15.78 14.44
C PHE A 415 1.19 -16.74 15.63
N ILE A 416 0.38 -16.37 16.63
CA ILE A 416 0.24 -17.12 17.88
C ILE A 416 -0.47 -18.46 17.63
N ASP A 417 -1.37 -18.50 16.65
CA ASP A 417 -2.11 -19.69 16.23
C ASP A 417 -1.30 -20.49 15.21
N ARG A 418 -0.29 -21.21 15.68
CA ARG A 418 0.48 -22.14 14.83
C ARG A 418 -0.43 -23.17 14.17
N LEU A 419 0.00 -23.67 13.01
CA LEU A 419 -0.63 -24.83 12.39
C LEU A 419 -0.72 -25.97 13.40
N THR A 420 -1.93 -26.41 13.69
CA THR A 420 -2.21 -27.52 14.60
C THR A 420 -2.20 -28.87 13.88
N ASP A 421 -2.40 -28.84 12.56
CA ASP A 421 -2.33 -30.00 11.67
C ASP A 421 -1.11 -29.94 10.75
N ALA A 422 -0.51 -31.09 10.48
CA ALA A 422 0.59 -31.19 9.53
C ALA A 422 0.09 -31.13 8.09
N ARG A 423 0.59 -30.16 7.32
CA ARG A 423 0.35 -30.09 5.87
C ARG A 423 0.95 -31.29 5.13
N VAL A 424 2.11 -31.75 5.59
CA VAL A 424 2.71 -33.01 5.15
C VAL A 424 2.91 -33.93 6.36
N PRO A 425 2.10 -35.00 6.52
CA PRO A 425 2.17 -35.84 7.70
C PRO A 425 3.43 -36.73 7.70
N PRO A 426 4.01 -37.00 8.89
CA PRO A 426 5.15 -37.89 9.04
C PRO A 426 4.81 -39.30 8.55
N VAL A 427 5.75 -39.95 7.85
CA VAL A 427 5.53 -41.33 7.37
C VAL A 427 5.48 -42.28 8.58
N PRO A 428 4.41 -43.08 8.73
CA PRO A 428 4.31 -44.13 9.75
C PRO A 428 5.44 -45.15 9.61
N GLU A 429 5.99 -45.64 10.72
CA GLU A 429 7.14 -46.57 10.72
C GLU A 429 6.86 -47.87 9.97
N ASN A 430 5.64 -48.39 10.07
CA ASN A 430 5.18 -49.57 9.34
C ASN A 430 5.11 -49.38 7.82
N GLU A 431 5.19 -48.15 7.33
CA GLU A 431 5.15 -47.79 5.91
C GLU A 431 6.55 -47.50 5.33
N TRP A 432 7.60 -47.51 6.14
CA TRP A 432 8.94 -47.16 5.66
C TRP A 432 9.50 -48.16 4.66
N THR A 433 9.94 -47.65 3.51
CA THR A 433 10.74 -48.38 2.52
C THR A 433 12.14 -48.70 3.07
N ALA A 434 12.87 -49.60 2.40
CA ALA A 434 14.25 -49.94 2.80
C ALA A 434 15.19 -48.72 2.78
N GLU A 435 15.03 -47.83 1.80
CA GLU A 435 15.79 -46.58 1.69
C GLU A 435 15.48 -45.62 2.85
N GLN A 436 14.19 -45.46 3.18
CA GLN A 436 13.75 -44.61 4.29
C GLN A 436 14.26 -45.15 5.64
N ARG A 437 14.23 -46.46 5.86
CA ARG A 437 14.81 -47.09 7.06
C ARG A 437 16.30 -46.82 7.18
N ALA A 438 17.05 -46.93 6.08
CA ALA A 438 18.48 -46.65 6.08
C ALA A 438 18.78 -45.18 6.43
N LEU A 439 17.95 -44.23 6.00
CA LEU A 439 18.07 -42.83 6.39
C LEU A 439 17.75 -42.61 7.87
N VAL A 440 16.72 -43.28 8.40
CA VAL A 440 16.39 -43.21 9.83
C VAL A 440 17.52 -43.79 10.67
N GLU A 441 18.08 -44.94 10.30
CA GLU A 441 19.22 -45.54 10.99
C GLU A 441 20.46 -44.62 10.95
N LYS A 442 20.69 -43.94 9.83
CA LYS A 442 21.79 -42.99 9.65
C LYS A 442 21.66 -41.74 10.52
N TYR A 443 20.48 -41.13 10.60
CA TYR A 443 20.29 -39.82 11.23
C TYR A 443 19.64 -39.86 12.62
N ALA A 444 19.06 -40.99 13.00
CA ALA A 444 18.46 -41.23 14.32
C ALA A 444 18.88 -42.61 14.88
N PRO A 445 20.18 -42.89 15.05
CA PRO A 445 20.68 -44.20 15.47
C PRO A 445 20.20 -44.63 16.87
N ALA A 446 19.74 -43.69 17.69
CA ALA A 446 19.13 -43.96 19.00
C ALA A 446 17.68 -44.47 18.92
N GLY A 447 17.09 -44.55 17.72
CA GLY A 447 15.79 -45.17 17.46
C GLY A 447 14.58 -44.23 17.49
N ASN A 448 14.74 -42.96 17.88
CA ASN A 448 13.66 -41.96 17.81
C ASN A 448 13.90 -40.98 16.65
N ALA A 449 13.23 -41.21 15.52
CA ALA A 449 13.37 -40.39 14.32
C ALA A 449 12.78 -38.97 14.47
N GLY A 450 11.81 -38.78 15.37
CA GLY A 450 11.04 -37.54 15.46
C GLY A 450 10.22 -37.21 14.21
N ASN A 451 9.31 -36.25 14.32
CA ASN A 451 8.38 -35.86 13.27
C ASN A 451 9.08 -35.19 12.08
N ALA A 452 10.16 -34.45 12.29
CA ALA A 452 10.87 -33.80 11.18
C ALA A 452 11.50 -34.82 10.22
N LEU A 453 12.32 -35.76 10.72
CA LEU A 453 12.93 -36.79 9.87
C LEU A 453 11.86 -37.65 9.22
N ARG A 454 10.85 -38.08 9.99
CA ARG A 454 9.73 -38.88 9.47
C ARG A 454 8.93 -38.18 8.37
N THR A 455 8.87 -36.86 8.39
CA THR A 455 8.23 -36.07 7.33
C THR A 455 9.16 -35.98 6.10
N LEU A 456 10.44 -35.64 6.30
CA LEU A 456 11.39 -35.44 5.22
C LEU A 456 11.69 -36.72 4.43
N ILE A 457 11.70 -37.89 5.07
CA ILE A 457 11.93 -39.18 4.38
C ILE A 457 10.84 -39.54 3.36
N ARG A 458 9.70 -38.83 3.34
CA ARG A 458 8.73 -38.90 2.24
C ARG A 458 9.39 -38.59 0.90
N VAL A 459 10.43 -37.75 0.92
CA VAL A 459 11.35 -37.53 -0.19
C VAL A 459 12.78 -37.85 0.29
N PRO A 460 13.25 -39.12 0.17
CA PRO A 460 14.55 -39.55 0.71
C PRO A 460 15.73 -38.65 0.33
N ALA A 461 15.78 -38.20 -0.93
CA ALA A 461 16.83 -37.31 -1.42
C ALA A 461 16.78 -35.89 -0.80
N LEU A 462 15.63 -35.44 -0.32
CA LEU A 462 15.49 -34.19 0.44
C LEU A 462 16.02 -34.38 1.87
N ALA A 463 15.64 -35.47 2.55
CA ALA A 463 16.15 -35.81 3.88
C ALA A 463 17.69 -35.91 3.86
N ASP A 464 18.25 -36.64 2.89
CA ASP A 464 19.70 -36.83 2.76
C ASP A 464 20.45 -35.55 2.34
N ARG A 465 19.72 -34.50 1.96
CA ARG A 465 20.26 -33.16 1.69
C ARG A 465 20.23 -32.23 2.90
N PHE A 466 19.18 -32.30 3.73
CA PHE A 466 19.00 -31.40 4.87
C PHE A 466 19.64 -31.91 6.16
N MET A 467 19.48 -33.21 6.46
CA MET A 467 19.88 -33.77 7.74
C MET A 467 21.38 -33.64 8.08
N PRO A 468 22.35 -33.79 7.15
CA PRO A 468 23.77 -33.71 7.49
C PRO A 468 24.15 -32.41 8.23
N LEU A 469 23.75 -31.26 7.69
CA LEU A 469 24.11 -29.98 8.28
C LEU A 469 23.31 -29.69 9.54
N LEU A 470 22.01 -30.03 9.58
CA LEU A 470 21.18 -29.87 10.77
C LEU A 470 21.73 -30.69 11.96
N THR A 471 22.12 -31.95 11.72
CA THR A 471 22.74 -32.80 12.75
C THR A 471 24.08 -32.23 13.22
N TYR A 472 24.90 -31.73 12.28
CA TYR A 472 26.19 -31.10 12.59
C TYR A 472 26.04 -29.86 13.47
N VAL A 473 25.19 -28.89 13.10
CA VAL A 473 25.00 -27.66 13.90
C VAL A 473 24.38 -27.95 15.26
N SER A 474 23.62 -29.05 15.38
CA SER A 474 23.02 -29.45 16.66
C SER A 474 24.04 -30.09 17.61
N ASN A 475 24.98 -30.88 17.10
CA ASN A 475 25.78 -31.80 17.92
C ASN A 475 27.29 -31.63 17.77
N ASP A 476 27.78 -31.42 16.53
CA ASP A 476 29.18 -31.67 16.16
C ASP A 476 29.96 -30.41 15.77
N SER A 477 29.31 -29.24 15.72
CA SER A 477 29.99 -27.99 15.43
C SER A 477 31.02 -27.61 16.51
N THR A 478 31.95 -26.73 16.16
CA THR A 478 33.05 -26.28 17.04
C THR A 478 32.57 -25.45 18.23
N LEU A 479 31.31 -25.03 18.24
CA LEU A 479 30.71 -24.25 19.31
C LEU A 479 30.42 -25.13 20.55
N SER A 480 30.51 -24.51 21.73
CA SER A 480 30.06 -25.16 22.97
C SER A 480 28.56 -25.49 22.91
N ALA A 481 28.14 -26.57 23.59
CA ALA A 481 26.73 -26.95 23.65
C ALA A 481 25.83 -25.78 24.12
N ARG A 482 26.33 -24.97 25.06
CA ARG A 482 25.64 -23.79 25.57
C ARG A 482 25.46 -22.70 24.50
N HIS A 483 26.52 -22.32 23.79
CA HIS A 483 26.44 -21.30 22.75
C HIS A 483 25.56 -21.74 21.58
N ARG A 484 25.59 -23.02 21.20
CA ARG A 484 24.67 -23.56 20.19
C ARG A 484 23.22 -23.49 20.64
N ALA A 485 22.93 -23.90 21.87
CA ALA A 485 21.57 -23.85 22.39
C ALA A 485 21.03 -22.42 22.41
N ILE A 486 21.84 -21.43 22.79
CA ILE A 486 21.46 -20.00 22.74
C ILE A 486 21.08 -19.57 21.33
N LEU A 487 21.94 -19.83 20.34
CA LEU A 487 21.68 -19.47 18.94
C LEU A 487 20.43 -20.19 18.39
N ILE A 488 20.32 -21.49 18.63
CA ILE A 488 19.22 -22.31 18.10
C ILE A 488 17.88 -21.91 18.73
N LEU A 489 17.81 -21.80 20.06
CA LEU A 489 16.58 -21.44 20.75
C LEU A 489 16.15 -20.02 20.35
N ARG A 490 17.05 -19.03 20.38
CA ARG A 490 16.71 -17.67 19.99
C ARG A 490 16.18 -17.61 18.56
N THR A 491 16.89 -18.21 17.60
CA THR A 491 16.45 -18.23 16.20
C THR A 491 15.14 -19.00 16.01
N ALA A 492 14.93 -20.13 16.69
CA ALA A 492 13.68 -20.88 16.61
C ALA A 492 12.48 -20.08 17.15
N TRP A 493 12.68 -19.27 18.20
CA TRP A 493 11.65 -18.36 18.70
C TRP A 493 11.32 -17.23 17.73
N LEU A 494 12.34 -16.58 17.17
CA LEU A 494 12.16 -15.52 16.17
C LEU A 494 11.40 -16.04 14.94
N ALA A 495 11.74 -17.25 14.49
CA ALA A 495 11.03 -17.94 13.42
C ALA A 495 9.74 -18.66 13.87
N GLN A 496 9.31 -18.47 15.13
CA GLN A 496 8.09 -19.04 15.72
C GLN A 496 7.96 -20.56 15.56
N ASN A 497 9.08 -21.28 15.46
CA ASN A 497 9.13 -22.71 15.23
C ASN A 497 9.08 -23.51 16.54
N GLY A 498 7.91 -24.04 16.86
CA GLY A 498 7.70 -24.83 18.08
C GLY A 498 8.48 -26.15 18.13
N TYR A 499 8.73 -26.78 16.98
CA TYR A 499 9.42 -28.07 16.90
C TYR A 499 10.89 -27.95 17.34
N LEU A 500 11.66 -27.07 16.70
CA LEU A 500 13.08 -26.85 17.02
C LEU A 500 13.23 -26.24 18.41
N TRP A 501 12.35 -25.32 18.80
CA TRP A 501 12.39 -24.78 20.16
C TRP A 501 12.28 -25.91 21.21
N SER A 502 11.20 -26.69 21.15
CA SER A 502 10.95 -27.75 22.14
C SER A 502 12.04 -28.83 22.12
N ALA A 503 12.48 -29.26 20.93
CA ALA A 503 13.53 -30.26 20.79
C ALA A 503 14.89 -29.83 21.38
N HIS A 504 15.20 -28.53 21.37
CA HIS A 504 16.44 -28.02 21.95
C HIS A 504 16.28 -27.59 23.41
N ALA A 505 15.11 -27.12 23.83
CA ALA A 505 14.82 -26.75 25.22
C ALA A 505 14.78 -27.95 26.16
N ASP A 506 14.40 -29.14 25.65
CA ASP A 506 14.35 -30.39 26.41
C ASP A 506 15.75 -30.98 26.70
N ARG A 507 16.79 -30.47 26.04
CA ARG A 507 18.14 -31.02 26.19
C ARG A 507 18.76 -30.59 27.52
N SER A 508 19.53 -31.49 28.13
CA SER A 508 20.25 -31.19 29.37
C SER A 508 21.74 -30.89 29.17
N ASP A 509 22.30 -31.13 27.98
CA ASP A 509 23.73 -31.08 27.71
C ASP A 509 24.29 -29.65 27.62
N HIS A 510 23.45 -28.65 27.39
CA HIS A 510 23.86 -27.25 27.25
C HIS A 510 23.93 -26.47 28.56
N GLY A 511 23.38 -26.99 29.67
CA GLY A 511 23.45 -26.36 30.99
C GLY A 511 22.78 -24.98 31.09
N LEU A 512 21.69 -24.76 30.34
CA LEU A 512 20.81 -23.58 30.52
C LEU A 512 19.72 -23.98 31.52
N SER A 513 19.40 -23.09 32.45
CA SER A 513 18.26 -23.23 33.34
C SER A 513 16.94 -22.96 32.60
N ALA A 514 15.82 -23.43 33.14
CA ALA A 514 14.49 -23.15 32.60
C ALA A 514 14.21 -21.63 32.52
N THR A 515 14.74 -20.85 33.47
CA THR A 515 14.64 -19.39 33.47
C THR A 515 15.41 -18.78 32.29
N GLU A 516 16.65 -19.21 32.05
CA GLU A 516 17.44 -18.73 30.90
C GLU A 516 16.79 -19.13 29.57
N ILE A 517 16.30 -20.37 29.44
CA ILE A 517 15.58 -20.82 28.23
C ILE A 517 14.38 -19.92 27.96
N ARG A 518 13.58 -19.60 28.99
CA ARG A 518 12.45 -18.68 28.84
C ARG A 518 12.90 -17.26 28.49
N GLN A 519 13.97 -16.76 29.10
CA GLN A 519 14.52 -15.43 28.81
C GLN A 519 15.01 -15.29 27.36
N LEU A 520 15.51 -16.36 26.72
CA LEU A 520 15.89 -16.31 25.30
C LEU A 520 14.74 -15.92 24.36
N ALA A 521 13.48 -16.22 24.74
CA ALA A 521 12.33 -15.76 23.98
C ALA A 521 12.12 -14.23 24.08
N GLU A 522 12.49 -13.62 25.21
CA GLU A 522 12.40 -12.17 25.41
C GLU A 522 13.58 -11.40 24.80
N GLY A 523 14.71 -12.08 24.55
CA GLY A 523 15.94 -11.49 23.98
C GLY A 523 17.07 -11.34 24.99
N ALA A 524 18.04 -10.47 24.69
CA ALA A 524 19.17 -10.23 25.59
C ALA A 524 18.70 -9.64 26.93
N GLY A 525 19.25 -10.14 28.03
CA GLY A 525 18.91 -9.72 29.39
C GLY A 525 19.99 -10.09 30.41
N ASP A 526 19.79 -9.65 31.65
CA ASP A 526 20.79 -9.76 32.74
C ASP A 526 21.20 -11.21 33.09
N GLY A 527 20.46 -12.22 32.61
CA GLY A 527 20.77 -13.63 32.79
C GLY A 527 21.93 -14.15 31.92
N PHE A 528 22.40 -13.37 30.95
CA PHE A 528 23.43 -13.78 29.99
C PHE A 528 24.71 -12.97 30.15
N THR A 529 25.85 -13.62 29.94
CA THR A 529 27.16 -12.94 29.88
C THR A 529 27.21 -11.97 28.69
N THR A 530 28.14 -11.01 28.73
CA THR A 530 28.34 -10.06 27.61
C THR A 530 28.54 -10.77 26.29
N PHE A 531 29.27 -11.89 26.26
CA PHE A 531 29.49 -12.63 25.02
C PHE A 531 28.24 -13.36 24.52
N GLU A 532 27.44 -13.93 25.44
CA GLU A 532 26.18 -14.57 25.08
C GLU A 532 25.15 -13.56 24.57
N GLN A 533 25.16 -12.33 25.09
CA GLN A 533 24.36 -11.24 24.53
C GLN A 533 24.76 -10.93 23.09
N VAL A 534 26.06 -10.92 22.76
CA VAL A 534 26.53 -10.77 21.36
C VAL A 534 26.09 -11.95 20.46
N LEU A 535 25.98 -13.17 21.00
CA LEU A 535 25.40 -14.30 20.25
C LEU A 535 23.89 -14.14 20.02
N ILE A 536 23.17 -13.57 20.98
CA ILE A 536 21.75 -13.22 20.82
C ILE A 536 21.61 -12.12 19.75
N ASP A 537 22.44 -11.08 19.80
CA ASP A 537 22.49 -10.03 18.77
C ASP A 537 22.78 -10.60 17.38
N LEU A 538 23.69 -11.58 17.27
CA LEU A 538 23.95 -12.30 16.02
C LEU A 538 22.69 -13.00 15.48
N ALA A 539 21.95 -13.69 16.35
CA ALA A 539 20.73 -14.37 15.96
C ALA A 539 19.64 -13.38 15.50
N ASP A 540 19.47 -12.29 16.24
CA ASP A 540 18.48 -11.25 15.98
C ASP A 540 18.78 -10.50 14.67
N GLU A 541 20.01 -10.02 14.52
CA GLU A 541 20.45 -9.28 13.33
C GLU A 541 20.41 -10.16 12.08
N MET A 542 20.94 -11.38 12.13
CA MET A 542 20.90 -12.27 10.96
C MET A 542 19.46 -12.63 10.59
N PHE A 543 18.60 -12.91 11.56
CA PHE A 543 17.20 -13.21 11.31
C PHE A 543 16.47 -12.05 10.62
N ARG A 544 16.59 -10.83 11.17
CA ARG A 544 15.92 -9.62 10.64
C ARG A 544 16.55 -9.11 9.35
N ASN A 545 17.86 -8.93 9.33
CA ASN A 545 18.57 -8.18 8.28
C ASN A 545 19.23 -9.09 7.24
N ALA A 546 19.15 -10.41 7.39
CA ALA A 546 19.92 -11.34 6.57
C ALA A 546 21.45 -11.14 6.63
N ALA A 547 21.92 -10.37 7.60
CA ALA A 547 23.30 -9.91 7.72
C ALA A 547 23.56 -9.54 9.17
N VAL A 548 24.82 -9.30 9.51
CA VAL A 548 25.22 -8.85 10.85
C VAL A 548 26.06 -7.58 10.70
N THR A 549 25.87 -6.64 11.62
CA THR A 549 26.58 -5.37 11.69
C THR A 549 28.07 -5.56 11.92
N ASP A 550 28.86 -4.57 11.50
CA ASP A 550 30.32 -4.56 11.76
C ASP A 550 30.63 -4.58 13.25
N ARG A 551 29.76 -3.98 14.09
CA ARG A 551 29.88 -4.02 15.54
C ARG A 551 29.81 -5.47 16.04
N THR A 552 28.72 -6.16 15.76
CA THR A 552 28.49 -7.53 16.26
C THR A 552 29.54 -8.50 15.69
N TRP A 553 29.91 -8.36 14.42
CA TRP A 553 31.01 -9.13 13.82
C TRP A 553 32.36 -8.90 14.54
N THR A 554 32.69 -7.64 14.85
CA THR A 554 33.95 -7.29 15.52
C THR A 554 34.02 -7.90 16.92
N GLU A 555 32.94 -7.83 17.70
CA GLU A 555 32.91 -8.40 19.05
C GLU A 555 33.01 -9.93 19.02
N LEU A 556 32.30 -10.60 18.10
CA LEU A 556 32.45 -12.04 17.90
C LEU A 556 33.89 -12.42 17.56
N SER A 557 34.53 -11.67 16.66
CA SER A 557 35.90 -11.94 16.19
C SER A 557 36.99 -11.76 17.25
N ARG A 558 36.68 -11.10 18.37
CA ARG A 558 37.58 -11.02 19.53
C ARG A 558 37.57 -12.29 20.38
N MET A 559 36.48 -13.03 20.32
CA MET A 559 36.20 -14.17 21.20
C MET A 559 36.30 -15.51 20.47
N TYR A 560 36.00 -15.52 19.18
CA TYR A 560 36.00 -16.69 18.33
C TYR A 560 37.08 -16.63 17.25
N ASP A 561 37.67 -17.79 16.99
CA ASP A 561 38.46 -18.01 15.79
C ASP A 561 37.55 -18.26 14.57
N LEU A 562 38.15 -18.41 13.39
CA LEU A 562 37.40 -18.52 12.15
C LEU A 562 36.45 -19.74 12.09
N PRO A 563 36.86 -20.97 12.50
CA PRO A 563 35.91 -22.09 12.63
C PRO A 563 34.73 -21.79 13.54
N ASN A 564 34.95 -21.19 14.72
CA ASN A 564 33.86 -20.83 15.63
C ASN A 564 32.94 -19.75 15.04
N LEU A 565 33.50 -18.72 14.38
CA LEU A 565 32.71 -17.70 13.68
C LEU A 565 31.84 -18.32 12.59
N ALA A 566 32.43 -19.17 11.76
CA ALA A 566 31.71 -19.85 10.67
C ALA A 566 30.58 -20.73 11.21
N ASP A 567 30.81 -21.47 12.30
CA ASP A 567 29.77 -22.30 12.91
C ASP A 567 28.68 -21.48 13.59
N ALA A 568 28.99 -20.32 14.18
CA ALA A 568 27.96 -19.42 14.74
C ALA A 568 27.00 -18.91 13.65
N VAL A 569 27.56 -18.44 12.54
CA VAL A 569 26.80 -17.97 11.36
C VAL A 569 25.98 -19.10 10.75
N VAL A 570 26.58 -20.28 10.59
CA VAL A 570 25.91 -21.44 9.99
C VAL A 570 24.84 -22.01 10.93
N THR A 571 25.02 -21.96 12.24
CA THR A 571 24.00 -22.36 13.22
C THR A 571 22.74 -21.51 13.10
N VAL A 572 22.87 -20.18 13.07
CA VAL A 572 21.73 -19.26 12.93
C VAL A 572 21.03 -19.45 11.58
N SER A 573 21.81 -19.47 10.48
CA SER A 573 21.24 -19.58 9.14
C SER A 573 20.61 -20.96 8.85
N GLU A 574 21.19 -22.06 9.34
CA GLU A 574 20.59 -23.39 9.25
C GLU A 574 19.34 -23.54 10.11
N THR A 575 19.34 -22.97 11.33
CA THR A 575 18.15 -22.97 12.19
C THR A 575 17.02 -22.16 11.56
N THR A 576 17.34 -21.02 10.93
CA THR A 576 16.36 -20.21 10.18
C THR A 576 15.77 -21.01 9.01
N SER A 577 16.62 -21.63 8.19
CA SER A 577 16.18 -22.49 7.08
C SER A 577 15.32 -23.66 7.54
N SER A 578 15.74 -24.36 8.60
CA SER A 578 14.99 -25.49 9.13
C SER A 578 13.64 -25.05 9.72
N SER A 579 13.60 -23.91 10.42
CA SER A 579 12.37 -23.33 10.94
C SER A 579 11.37 -23.01 9.83
N ILE A 580 11.82 -22.34 8.77
CA ILE A 580 10.99 -21.99 7.61
C ILE A 580 10.42 -23.26 6.94
N LEU A 581 11.28 -24.26 6.71
CA LEU A 581 10.85 -25.53 6.13
C LEU A 581 9.82 -26.24 7.02
N PHE A 582 10.09 -26.33 8.32
CA PHE A 582 9.26 -27.08 9.26
C PHE A 582 7.91 -26.40 9.51
N ASN A 583 7.89 -25.08 9.66
CA ASN A 583 6.66 -24.30 9.74
C ASN A 583 5.82 -24.50 8.48
N THR A 584 6.44 -24.37 7.31
CA THR A 584 5.76 -24.50 6.01
C THR A 584 5.15 -25.88 5.78
N LEU A 585 5.84 -26.95 6.22
CA LEU A 585 5.33 -28.32 6.15
C LEU A 585 4.33 -28.67 7.27
N GLY A 586 4.16 -27.78 8.26
CA GLY A 586 3.34 -28.01 9.44
C GLY A 586 3.90 -29.10 10.37
N ILE A 587 5.22 -29.25 10.46
CA ILE A 587 5.84 -30.25 11.35
C ILE A 587 5.53 -29.91 12.81
N GLN A 588 4.84 -30.83 13.48
CA GLN A 588 4.39 -30.66 14.85
C GLN A 588 5.49 -31.02 15.86
N PRO A 589 5.61 -30.28 16.99
CA PRO A 589 6.44 -30.67 18.14
C PRO A 589 6.19 -32.11 18.60
N GLU A 590 7.18 -32.72 19.25
CA GLU A 590 7.01 -34.04 19.86
C GLU A 590 6.02 -34.00 21.02
N ALA A 591 5.30 -35.10 21.24
CA ALA A 591 4.40 -35.23 22.37
C ALA A 591 5.19 -35.20 23.69
N GLY A 592 4.70 -34.42 24.67
CA GLY A 592 5.29 -34.34 26.01
C GLY A 592 6.44 -33.32 26.17
N VAL A 593 6.73 -32.52 25.13
CA VAL A 593 7.66 -31.38 25.22
C VAL A 593 7.02 -30.07 24.75
N THR A 594 5.73 -30.11 24.40
CA THR A 594 4.96 -28.93 23.94
C THR A 594 4.84 -27.85 25.01
N GLU A 595 4.84 -28.23 26.29
CA GLU A 595 4.80 -27.30 27.42
C GLU A 595 6.09 -26.48 27.58
N LEU A 596 7.19 -26.87 26.94
CA LEU A 596 8.46 -26.14 26.94
C LEU A 596 8.43 -24.93 26.01
N ILE A 597 7.44 -24.87 25.13
CA ILE A 597 7.28 -23.76 24.19
C ILE A 597 6.68 -22.56 24.96
N PRO A 598 7.30 -21.37 24.89
CA PRO A 598 6.76 -20.19 25.53
C PRO A 598 5.36 -19.88 25.03
N SER A 599 4.50 -19.44 25.95
CA SER A 599 3.11 -19.11 25.66
C SER A 599 2.96 -17.64 25.24
N ALA A 600 1.74 -17.22 24.90
CA ALA A 600 1.44 -15.84 24.50
C ALA A 600 1.73 -14.78 25.59
N ASP A 601 2.08 -15.21 26.80
CA ASP A 601 2.51 -14.35 27.91
C ASP A 601 3.95 -13.82 27.77
N VAL A 602 4.74 -14.37 26.85
CA VAL A 602 6.10 -13.88 26.55
C VAL A 602 6.05 -12.85 25.43
N ALA A 603 6.55 -11.65 25.72
CA ALA A 603 6.60 -10.56 24.74
C ALA A 603 7.60 -10.88 23.62
N TYR A 604 7.14 -10.91 22.38
CA TYR A 604 8.01 -10.97 21.21
C TYR A 604 8.76 -9.64 21.06
N ARG A 605 10.09 -9.67 21.17
CA ARG A 605 10.96 -8.50 21.01
C ARG A 605 12.02 -8.80 19.98
N LEU A 606 12.17 -7.89 19.03
CA LEU A 606 13.21 -7.90 18.02
C LEU A 606 13.58 -6.44 17.75
N ASP A 607 14.59 -5.96 18.47
CA ASP A 607 15.15 -4.63 18.30
C ASP A 607 16.56 -4.80 17.73
N VAL A 608 16.73 -4.42 16.46
CA VAL A 608 18.01 -4.53 15.77
C VAL A 608 18.35 -3.23 15.06
N PRO A 609 19.64 -2.93 14.89
CA PRO A 609 20.06 -1.81 14.06
C PRO A 609 19.52 -1.92 12.63
N SER A 610 19.31 -0.77 11.99
CA SER A 610 19.05 -0.71 10.55
C SER A 610 20.14 -1.44 9.77
N ILE A 611 19.75 -2.08 8.66
CA ILE A 611 20.68 -2.79 7.79
C ILE A 611 21.82 -1.87 7.31
N GLU A 612 23.05 -2.35 7.43
CA GLU A 612 24.23 -1.67 6.90
C GLU A 612 24.32 -1.88 5.38
N PRO A 613 24.95 -0.96 4.61
CA PRO A 613 25.20 -1.17 3.20
C PRO A 613 25.95 -2.50 2.93
N PRO A 614 25.70 -3.17 1.79
CA PRO A 614 26.41 -4.40 1.46
C PRO A 614 27.93 -4.24 1.55
N LEU A 615 28.59 -5.21 2.19
CA LEU A 615 30.04 -5.23 2.32
C LEU A 615 30.70 -5.18 0.95
N THR A 616 31.76 -4.39 0.81
CA THR A 616 32.60 -4.30 -0.39
C THR A 616 33.92 -5.08 -0.25
N THR A 617 34.26 -5.45 0.99
CA THR A 617 35.44 -6.24 1.34
C THR A 617 34.97 -7.49 2.09
N PRO A 618 35.50 -8.68 1.77
CA PRO A 618 35.11 -9.89 2.48
C PRO A 618 35.56 -9.88 3.93
N ARG A 619 34.70 -10.35 4.83
CA ARG A 619 35.08 -10.66 6.22
C ARG A 619 35.86 -11.97 6.30
N VAL A 620 35.55 -12.91 5.41
CA VAL A 620 36.29 -14.17 5.26
C VAL A 620 36.75 -14.33 3.81
N ASP A 621 38.06 -14.21 3.61
CA ASP A 621 38.67 -14.42 2.30
C ASP A 621 38.49 -15.86 1.82
N PRO A 622 38.12 -16.07 0.54
CA PRO A 622 38.09 -17.41 -0.04
C PRO A 622 39.49 -18.04 0.00
N VAL A 623 39.57 -19.38 0.07
CA VAL A 623 40.84 -20.06 -0.20
C VAL A 623 41.24 -19.85 -1.67
N ASP A 624 42.54 -19.79 -1.97
CA ASP A 624 43.01 -19.67 -3.35
C ASP A 624 42.63 -20.89 -4.21
N GLY A 625 42.41 -20.67 -5.49
CA GLY A 625 42.13 -21.72 -6.48
C GLY A 625 40.87 -21.51 -7.30
N ASP A 626 40.53 -22.54 -8.07
CA ASP A 626 39.41 -22.55 -9.01
C ASP A 626 38.06 -22.80 -8.32
N GLY A 627 36.99 -22.39 -8.99
CA GLY A 627 35.61 -22.54 -8.51
C GLY A 627 35.02 -21.27 -7.88
N ILE A 628 33.71 -21.34 -7.60
CA ILE A 628 32.95 -20.19 -7.10
C ILE A 628 33.38 -19.80 -5.68
N ARG A 629 33.41 -18.49 -5.42
CA ARG A 629 33.91 -17.91 -4.15
C ARG A 629 33.19 -18.46 -2.92
N VAL A 630 31.87 -18.69 -2.97
CA VAL A 630 31.14 -19.31 -1.84
C VAL A 630 31.76 -20.64 -1.41
N GLY A 631 32.05 -21.55 -2.34
CA GLY A 631 32.69 -22.83 -2.03
C GLY A 631 34.07 -22.66 -1.43
N ARG A 632 34.84 -21.72 -1.95
CA ARG A 632 36.20 -21.42 -1.46
C ARG A 632 36.19 -20.73 -0.10
N THR A 633 35.21 -19.89 0.20
CA THR A 633 35.04 -19.27 1.53
C THR A 633 34.66 -20.32 2.57
N LEU A 634 33.67 -21.18 2.30
CA LEU A 634 33.25 -22.21 3.26
C LEU A 634 34.36 -23.23 3.54
N ARG A 635 35.23 -23.54 2.57
CA ARG A 635 36.40 -24.41 2.78
C ARG A 635 37.46 -23.88 3.76
N ARG A 636 37.33 -22.65 4.25
CA ARG A 636 38.11 -22.18 5.41
C ARG A 636 37.76 -22.97 6.69
N HIS A 637 36.61 -23.64 6.72
CA HIS A 637 36.21 -24.61 7.75
C HIS A 637 35.78 -25.94 7.10
N PRO A 638 36.74 -26.84 6.79
CA PRO A 638 36.47 -28.05 6.00
C PRO A 638 35.39 -28.97 6.59
N LEU A 639 35.37 -29.16 7.91
CA LEU A 639 34.41 -30.05 8.57
C LEU A 639 32.97 -29.58 8.34
N MET A 640 32.71 -28.28 8.53
CA MET A 640 31.40 -27.69 8.25
C MET A 640 31.10 -27.70 6.76
N ALA A 641 32.08 -27.38 5.91
CA ALA A 641 31.90 -27.35 4.45
C ALA A 641 31.49 -28.72 3.90
N ASP A 642 32.05 -29.82 4.41
CA ASP A 642 31.70 -31.18 4.00
C ASP A 642 30.23 -31.48 4.29
N GLN A 643 29.69 -31.02 5.43
CA GLN A 643 28.26 -31.16 5.75
C GLN A 643 27.39 -30.23 4.90
N TRP A 644 27.84 -28.99 4.67
CA TRP A 644 27.14 -28.03 3.81
C TRP A 644 26.95 -28.54 2.39
N TYR A 645 27.95 -29.22 1.84
CA TYR A 645 27.93 -29.77 0.49
C TYR A 645 27.54 -31.24 0.41
N ALA A 646 27.15 -31.87 1.51
CA ALA A 646 26.66 -33.25 1.50
C ALA A 646 25.45 -33.39 0.55
N ASN A 647 25.56 -34.27 -0.45
CA ASN A 647 24.51 -34.60 -1.42
C ASN A 647 23.84 -33.36 -2.06
N PRO A 648 24.59 -32.46 -2.72
CA PRO A 648 24.12 -31.11 -3.02
C PRO A 648 23.01 -31.05 -4.08
N SER A 649 22.83 -32.15 -4.81
CA SER A 649 22.07 -32.20 -6.06
C SER A 649 20.55 -32.18 -5.90
N TYR A 650 19.95 -32.29 -4.71
CA TYR A 650 18.49 -32.28 -4.60
C TYR A 650 17.86 -31.01 -5.20
N VAL A 651 18.15 -29.85 -4.61
CA VAL A 651 17.59 -28.57 -5.03
C VAL A 651 18.05 -28.18 -6.45
N GLN A 652 19.29 -28.51 -6.80
CA GLN A 652 19.89 -28.13 -8.09
C GLN A 652 19.54 -29.09 -9.25
N SER A 653 18.90 -30.24 -8.97
CA SER A 653 18.52 -31.22 -9.99
C SER A 653 17.02 -31.17 -10.22
N PRO A 654 16.55 -30.76 -11.42
CA PRO A 654 15.14 -30.83 -11.78
C PRO A 654 14.53 -32.22 -11.58
N GLU A 655 15.30 -33.28 -11.85
CA GLU A 655 14.85 -34.67 -11.66
C GLU A 655 14.62 -35.03 -10.19
N ARG A 656 15.41 -34.45 -9.27
CA ARG A 656 15.30 -34.72 -7.83
C ARG A 656 14.29 -33.81 -7.14
N SER A 657 14.24 -32.52 -7.48
CA SER A 657 13.26 -31.60 -6.90
C SER A 657 11.87 -31.73 -7.53
N GLY A 658 11.77 -32.18 -8.78
CA GLY A 658 10.54 -32.13 -9.56
C GLY A 658 10.17 -30.73 -10.04
N MET A 659 11.02 -29.72 -9.80
CA MET A 659 10.79 -28.33 -10.20
C MET A 659 11.39 -28.06 -11.57
N THR A 660 10.72 -27.25 -12.38
CA THR A 660 11.31 -26.74 -13.62
C THR A 660 12.49 -25.81 -13.30
N PRO A 661 13.47 -25.65 -14.22
CA PRO A 661 14.53 -24.66 -14.03
C PRO A 661 13.97 -23.24 -13.83
N HIS A 662 12.92 -22.88 -14.57
CA HIS A 662 12.25 -21.59 -14.45
C HIS A 662 11.71 -21.33 -13.03
N ASP A 663 10.82 -22.18 -12.54
CA ASP A 663 10.16 -21.99 -11.23
C ASP A 663 11.18 -22.03 -10.10
N ARG A 664 12.18 -22.91 -10.22
CA ARG A 664 13.28 -22.99 -9.27
C ARG A 664 14.06 -21.68 -9.21
N GLU A 665 14.54 -21.18 -10.35
CA GLU A 665 15.34 -19.97 -10.38
C GLU A 665 14.53 -18.73 -9.96
N LEU A 666 13.22 -18.69 -10.23
CA LEU A 666 12.33 -17.65 -9.72
C LEU A 666 12.34 -17.60 -8.19
N LEU A 667 12.12 -18.74 -7.52
CA LEU A 667 12.16 -18.83 -6.05
C LEU A 667 13.54 -18.44 -5.50
N ILE A 668 14.62 -18.89 -6.14
CA ILE A 668 15.99 -18.58 -5.72
C ILE A 668 16.27 -17.08 -5.80
N LEU A 669 16.03 -16.49 -6.97
CA LEU A 669 16.34 -15.09 -7.23
C LEU A 669 15.47 -14.17 -6.38
N ARG A 670 14.18 -14.49 -6.22
CA ARG A 670 13.28 -13.72 -5.35
C ARG A 670 13.72 -13.79 -3.89
N THR A 671 14.07 -14.98 -3.39
CA THR A 671 14.60 -15.13 -2.02
C THR A 671 15.93 -14.37 -1.84
N GLY A 672 16.82 -14.41 -2.83
CA GLY A 672 18.10 -13.69 -2.82
C GLY A 672 17.93 -12.18 -2.85
N TRP A 673 16.96 -11.68 -3.62
CA TRP A 673 16.54 -10.27 -3.63
C TRP A 673 16.02 -9.84 -2.26
N ASN A 674 15.07 -10.59 -1.69
CA ASN A 674 14.47 -10.28 -0.39
C ASN A 674 15.54 -10.24 0.72
N ALA A 675 16.50 -11.16 0.67
CA ALA A 675 17.62 -11.20 1.60
C ALA A 675 18.76 -10.22 1.28
N GLN A 676 18.60 -9.36 0.27
CA GLN A 676 19.62 -8.42 -0.22
C GLN A 676 20.99 -9.07 -0.48
N SER A 677 21.00 -10.33 -0.92
CA SER A 677 22.24 -11.06 -1.19
C SER A 677 22.76 -10.81 -2.59
N VAL A 678 23.62 -9.80 -2.69
CA VAL A 678 24.25 -9.37 -3.96
C VAL A 678 25.02 -10.51 -4.63
N TYR A 679 25.64 -11.40 -3.86
CA TYR A 679 26.37 -12.55 -4.41
C TYR A 679 25.44 -13.60 -5.03
N GLU A 680 24.41 -14.02 -4.28
CA GLU A 680 23.46 -15.02 -4.78
C GLU A 680 22.75 -14.50 -6.04
N TRP A 681 22.31 -13.24 -6.00
CA TRP A 681 21.74 -12.56 -7.17
C TRP A 681 22.66 -12.63 -8.38
N ALA A 682 23.90 -12.13 -8.24
CA ALA A 682 24.90 -12.12 -9.29
C ALA A 682 25.13 -13.52 -9.91
N LYS A 683 25.20 -14.55 -9.08
CA LYS A 683 25.44 -15.91 -9.55
C LYS A 683 24.21 -16.51 -10.22
N HIS A 684 23.02 -16.28 -9.70
CA HIS A 684 21.81 -16.84 -10.26
C HIS A 684 21.31 -16.08 -11.51
N VAL A 685 21.54 -14.77 -11.61
CA VAL A 685 21.32 -14.03 -12.85
C VAL A 685 22.34 -14.45 -13.92
N GLY A 686 23.61 -14.53 -13.53
CA GLY A 686 24.72 -14.85 -14.44
C GLY A 686 25.10 -16.33 -14.44
N SER A 687 26.33 -16.60 -14.02
CA SER A 687 27.06 -17.85 -14.33
C SER A 687 26.48 -19.17 -13.79
N VAL A 688 25.62 -19.14 -12.77
CA VAL A 688 25.08 -20.34 -12.11
C VAL A 688 23.64 -20.61 -12.54
N GLY A 689 22.73 -19.67 -12.27
CA GLY A 689 21.30 -19.82 -12.52
C GLY A 689 20.90 -19.51 -13.96
N ARG A 690 21.64 -18.61 -14.63
CA ARG A 690 21.35 -18.12 -15.99
C ARG A 690 19.88 -17.72 -16.17
N ALA A 691 19.39 -16.84 -15.30
CA ALA A 691 17.98 -16.42 -15.22
C ALA A 691 17.30 -16.23 -16.59
N ARG A 692 17.95 -15.50 -17.50
CA ARG A 692 17.40 -15.17 -18.83
C ARG A 692 17.28 -16.39 -19.76
N ASP A 693 18.11 -17.42 -19.61
CA ASP A 693 17.96 -18.70 -20.34
C ASP A 693 16.64 -19.40 -19.97
N HIS A 694 16.03 -19.01 -18.86
CA HIS A 694 14.79 -19.57 -18.33
C HIS A 694 13.62 -18.60 -18.42
N GLY A 695 13.75 -17.46 -19.11
CA GLY A 695 12.68 -16.48 -19.29
C GLY A 695 12.47 -15.55 -18.10
N LEU A 696 13.43 -15.48 -17.17
CA LEU A 696 13.37 -14.63 -15.99
C LEU A 696 14.10 -13.32 -16.23
N GLU A 697 13.34 -12.22 -16.27
CA GLU A 697 13.90 -10.87 -16.32
C GLU A 697 14.22 -10.36 -14.90
N PRO A 698 15.49 -9.97 -14.62
CA PRO A 698 15.90 -9.56 -13.28
C PRO A 698 15.10 -8.38 -12.70
N GLU A 699 14.68 -7.43 -13.54
CA GLU A 699 13.84 -6.31 -13.10
C GLU A 699 12.47 -6.77 -12.59
N TRP A 700 11.83 -7.72 -13.28
CA TRP A 700 10.51 -8.24 -12.85
C TRP A 700 10.61 -9.02 -11.54
N ILE A 701 11.71 -9.75 -11.33
CA ILE A 701 11.92 -10.49 -10.08
C ILE A 701 12.10 -9.52 -8.91
N ALA A 702 12.85 -8.44 -9.13
CA ALA A 702 13.02 -7.39 -8.13
C ALA A 702 11.69 -6.68 -7.81
N GLN A 703 10.87 -6.41 -8.83
CA GLN A 703 9.53 -5.85 -8.69
C GLN A 703 8.51 -6.81 -8.04
N GLY A 704 8.82 -8.11 -7.92
CA GLY A 704 7.92 -9.10 -7.33
C GLY A 704 6.56 -9.11 -8.03
N ASN A 705 5.48 -9.14 -7.24
CA ASN A 705 4.11 -9.16 -7.77
C ASN A 705 3.65 -7.83 -8.38
N ASP A 706 4.39 -6.74 -8.17
CA ASP A 706 4.12 -5.46 -8.82
C ASP A 706 4.51 -5.46 -10.31
N ALA A 707 5.31 -6.43 -10.76
CA ALA A 707 5.55 -6.63 -12.19
C ALA A 707 4.31 -7.17 -12.91
N ARG A 708 4.02 -6.61 -14.09
CA ARG A 708 2.83 -6.96 -14.88
C ARG A 708 2.98 -8.25 -15.70
N GLY A 709 4.22 -8.72 -15.90
CA GLY A 709 4.53 -9.83 -16.80
C GLY A 709 4.18 -11.23 -16.27
N TRP A 710 3.95 -11.37 -14.96
CA TRP A 710 3.76 -12.68 -14.32
C TRP A 710 2.38 -13.28 -14.55
N ASN A 711 2.37 -14.58 -14.86
CA ASN A 711 1.18 -15.43 -14.84
C ASN A 711 0.76 -15.80 -13.40
N ALA A 712 -0.41 -16.43 -13.25
CA ALA A 712 -0.97 -16.73 -11.92
C ALA A 712 -0.10 -17.67 -11.08
N ALA A 713 0.52 -18.70 -11.68
CA ALA A 713 1.37 -19.64 -10.95
C ALA A 713 2.70 -18.97 -10.51
N GLU A 714 3.29 -18.13 -11.35
CA GLU A 714 4.48 -17.35 -11.02
C GLU A 714 4.23 -16.39 -9.86
N ARG A 715 3.07 -15.71 -9.85
CA ARG A 715 2.68 -14.83 -8.74
C ARG A 715 2.57 -15.58 -7.42
N LEU A 716 2.02 -16.79 -7.43
CA LEU A 716 1.96 -17.65 -6.25
C LEU A 716 3.33 -18.14 -5.77
N LEU A 717 4.28 -18.38 -6.69
CA LEU A 717 5.67 -18.70 -6.31
C LEU A 717 6.37 -17.48 -5.69
N ILE A 718 6.12 -16.27 -6.21
CA ILE A 718 6.61 -15.02 -5.63
C ILE A 718 6.02 -14.82 -4.23
N ASP A 719 4.70 -15.00 -4.07
CA ASP A 719 4.04 -14.95 -2.76
C ASP A 719 4.64 -15.95 -1.78
N ALA A 720 4.91 -17.18 -2.23
CA ALA A 720 5.57 -18.18 -1.40
C ALA A 720 6.97 -17.73 -0.95
N ALA A 721 7.79 -17.19 -1.86
CA ALA A 721 9.12 -16.69 -1.52
C ALA A 721 9.07 -15.49 -0.56
N ASP A 722 8.10 -14.59 -0.74
CA ASP A 722 7.92 -13.38 0.06
C ASP A 722 7.39 -13.72 1.46
N GLN A 723 6.34 -14.52 1.57
CA GLN A 723 5.75 -14.94 2.86
C GLN A 723 6.72 -15.79 3.67
N MET A 724 7.41 -16.74 3.04
CA MET A 724 8.40 -17.55 3.74
C MET A 724 9.63 -16.73 4.18
N TYR A 725 9.89 -15.58 3.54
CA TYR A 725 10.90 -14.64 3.97
C TYR A 725 10.43 -13.80 5.17
N SER A 726 9.26 -13.13 5.06
CA SER A 726 8.74 -12.20 6.08
C SER A 726 8.18 -12.92 7.30
N ASP A 727 7.39 -13.97 7.07
CA ASP A 727 6.58 -14.64 8.09
C ASP A 727 7.16 -15.99 8.47
N THR A 728 8.22 -16.44 7.82
CA THR A 728 8.85 -17.76 8.04
C THR A 728 7.94 -18.95 7.81
N ILE A 729 6.83 -18.74 7.10
CA ILE A 729 5.84 -19.75 6.73
C ILE A 729 5.09 -19.24 5.49
N ILE A 730 4.72 -20.15 4.59
CA ILE A 730 3.75 -19.84 3.53
C ILE A 730 2.32 -19.87 4.10
N SER A 731 1.48 -18.91 3.72
CA SER A 731 0.08 -18.83 4.16
C SER A 731 -0.76 -20.03 3.69
N ASP A 732 -1.88 -20.30 4.36
CA ASP A 732 -2.80 -21.37 3.95
C ASP A 732 -3.43 -21.10 2.58
N GLU A 733 -3.68 -19.83 2.25
CA GLU A 733 -4.21 -19.42 0.95
C GLU A 733 -3.23 -19.74 -0.16
N THR A 734 -1.98 -19.29 -0.05
CA THR A 734 -0.95 -19.55 -1.07
C THR A 734 -0.58 -21.03 -1.14
N TRP A 735 -0.52 -21.74 -0.01
CA TRP A 735 -0.30 -23.19 0.01
C TRP A 735 -1.41 -23.94 -0.75
N THR A 736 -2.67 -23.60 -0.48
CA THR A 736 -3.83 -24.22 -1.12
C THR A 736 -3.82 -23.95 -2.62
N ALA A 737 -3.62 -22.68 -3.03
CA ALA A 737 -3.58 -22.31 -4.44
C ALA A 737 -2.43 -22.98 -5.21
N LEU A 738 -1.23 -23.05 -4.63
CA LEU A 738 -0.11 -23.77 -5.25
C LEU A 738 -0.38 -25.28 -5.37
N SER A 739 -1.07 -25.88 -4.39
CA SER A 739 -1.37 -27.32 -4.40
C SER A 739 -2.32 -27.76 -5.51
N GLU A 740 -3.02 -26.81 -6.16
CA GLU A 740 -3.81 -27.09 -7.37
C GLU A 740 -2.92 -27.37 -8.59
N THR A 741 -1.68 -26.88 -8.59
CA THR A 741 -0.71 -27.00 -9.70
C THR A 741 0.46 -27.93 -9.36
N TYR A 742 0.93 -27.92 -8.12
CA TYR A 742 2.12 -28.64 -7.68
C TYR A 742 1.77 -29.82 -6.77
N ASP A 743 2.37 -30.99 -7.03
CA ASP A 743 2.18 -32.17 -6.19
C ASP A 743 2.89 -32.05 -4.83
N SER A 744 2.65 -32.99 -3.91
CA SER A 744 3.24 -32.94 -2.57
C SER A 744 4.78 -32.92 -2.58
N ARG A 745 5.44 -33.56 -3.56
CA ARG A 745 6.90 -33.54 -3.67
C ARG A 745 7.38 -32.17 -4.14
N GLN A 746 6.71 -31.57 -5.10
CA GLN A 746 7.00 -30.22 -5.58
C GLN A 746 6.72 -29.17 -4.49
N MET A 747 5.63 -29.29 -3.73
CA MET A 747 5.36 -28.43 -2.58
C MET A 747 6.47 -28.50 -1.51
N MET A 748 6.95 -29.72 -1.21
CA MET A 748 8.13 -29.88 -0.34
C MET A 748 9.40 -29.26 -0.96
N SER A 749 9.55 -29.32 -2.28
CA SER A 749 10.67 -28.69 -2.99
C SER A 749 10.61 -27.17 -2.98
N ILE A 750 9.43 -26.55 -3.18
CA ILE A 750 9.23 -25.11 -3.07
C ILE A 750 9.69 -24.65 -1.68
N ALA A 751 9.19 -25.32 -0.64
CA ALA A 751 9.55 -25.02 0.75
C ALA A 751 11.08 -25.17 0.98
N ALA A 752 11.67 -26.25 0.47
CA ALA A 752 13.09 -26.54 0.60
C ALA A 752 14.01 -25.60 -0.20
N ILE A 753 13.56 -25.08 -1.34
CA ILE A 753 14.31 -24.13 -2.16
C ILE A 753 14.38 -22.80 -1.42
N VAL A 754 13.23 -22.23 -1.07
CA VAL A 754 13.16 -20.92 -0.42
C VAL A 754 13.92 -20.93 0.91
N SER A 755 13.69 -21.94 1.75
CA SER A 755 14.38 -22.03 3.04
C SER A 755 15.90 -22.15 2.89
N ARG A 756 16.37 -22.97 1.94
CA ARG A 756 17.80 -23.13 1.67
C ARG A 756 18.42 -21.83 1.19
N TYR A 757 17.79 -21.13 0.25
CA TYR A 757 18.38 -19.92 -0.31
C TYR A 757 18.28 -18.72 0.62
N ARG A 758 17.33 -18.73 1.58
CA ARG A 758 17.37 -17.85 2.75
C ARG A 758 18.64 -18.09 3.56
N LYS A 759 18.94 -19.34 3.92
CA LYS A 759 20.21 -19.67 4.60
C LYS A 759 21.44 -19.23 3.81
N VAL A 760 21.53 -19.62 2.54
CA VAL A 760 22.71 -19.30 1.71
C VAL A 760 22.92 -17.79 1.70
N SER A 761 21.88 -17.01 1.37
CA SER A 761 21.92 -15.55 1.36
C SER A 761 22.42 -14.97 2.68
N MET A 762 21.84 -15.41 3.81
CA MET A 762 22.23 -14.98 5.15
C MET A 762 23.70 -15.25 5.47
N THR A 763 24.16 -16.46 5.15
CA THR A 763 25.57 -16.86 5.36
C THR A 763 26.50 -16.00 4.51
N LEU A 764 26.18 -15.77 3.23
CA LEU A 764 27.08 -15.04 2.33
C LEU A 764 27.17 -13.55 2.65
N ASN A 765 26.05 -12.92 3.00
CA ASN A 765 26.05 -11.53 3.44
C ASN A 765 26.90 -11.36 4.70
N THR A 766 26.72 -12.27 5.67
CA THR A 766 27.43 -12.21 6.95
C THR A 766 28.94 -12.46 6.83
N LEU A 767 29.35 -13.42 5.99
CA LEU A 767 30.77 -13.68 5.69
C LEU A 767 31.38 -12.67 4.70
N GLY A 768 30.56 -11.81 4.09
CA GLY A 768 30.96 -10.80 3.12
C GLY A 768 31.44 -11.36 1.78
N VAL A 769 30.87 -12.46 1.29
CA VAL A 769 31.31 -13.08 0.03
C VAL A 769 31.03 -12.14 -1.14
N GLN A 770 32.10 -11.69 -1.81
CA GLN A 770 32.01 -10.70 -2.88
C GLN A 770 31.78 -11.35 -4.25
N PRO A 771 30.86 -10.84 -5.08
CA PRO A 771 30.78 -11.25 -6.48
C PRO A 771 31.96 -10.68 -7.29
N LEU A 772 32.08 -11.11 -8.54
CA LEU A 772 33.12 -10.64 -9.45
C LEU A 772 32.79 -9.21 -9.94
N PRO A 773 33.79 -8.44 -10.40
CA PRO A 773 33.57 -7.08 -10.92
C PRO A 773 32.55 -7.03 -12.06
N ASP A 774 32.55 -8.04 -12.94
CA ASP A 774 31.69 -8.10 -14.13
C ASP A 774 30.36 -8.84 -13.88
N ASP A 775 30.09 -9.28 -12.65
CA ASP A 775 28.80 -9.89 -12.32
C ASP A 775 27.69 -8.82 -12.29
N GLU A 776 26.54 -9.12 -12.89
CA GLU A 776 25.35 -8.29 -12.83
C GLU A 776 24.86 -8.12 -11.38
N ARG A 777 24.64 -6.86 -10.97
CA ARG A 777 24.21 -6.51 -9.62
C ARG A 777 22.69 -6.36 -9.56
N PHE A 778 22.18 -5.97 -8.40
CA PHE A 778 20.77 -5.65 -8.24
C PHE A 778 20.34 -4.53 -9.21
N PRO A 779 19.19 -4.67 -9.89
CA PRO A 779 18.59 -3.57 -10.64
C PRO A 779 18.19 -2.43 -9.69
N GLU A 780 18.23 -1.20 -10.20
CA GLU A 780 17.63 -0.06 -9.52
C GLU A 780 16.11 -0.09 -9.76
N LEU A 781 15.32 -0.19 -8.69
CA LEU A 781 13.87 -0.12 -8.79
C LEU A 781 13.41 1.32 -8.67
N GLN A 782 13.07 1.95 -9.80
CA GLN A 782 12.53 3.30 -9.76
C GLN A 782 11.21 3.35 -8.97
N GLY A 783 11.25 4.12 -7.88
CA GLY A 783 10.10 4.36 -7.02
C GLY A 783 9.81 3.28 -5.99
N TYR A 784 10.84 2.54 -5.54
CA TYR A 784 10.82 1.65 -4.37
C TYR A 784 11.96 1.96 -3.41
#